data_AF-A0A553Q2F2-F1
#
_entry.id   AF-A0A553Q2F2-F1
#
_cell.length_a   1.000
_cell.length_b   1.000
_cell.length_c   1.000
_cell.angle_alpha   90.00
_cell.angle_beta   90.00
_cell.angle_gamma   90.00
#
_symmetry.space_group_name_H-M   'P 1'
#
loop_
_entity.id
_entity.type
_entity.pdbx_description
1 polymer ?
#
loop_
_entity_poly.entity_id
_entity_poly.type
_entity_poly.pdbx_seq_one_letter_code
_entity_poly.pdbx_strand_id
1 'polypeptide(L)'
;MSVFLLLLLLLQRADCSDGGAGDWEKEPHYWNSQARRALHSSLMMPLRTHRAKNIILFLGDGMGVSTVSAARILRGQMEGLSGEETILAMDTFPHVALSKTYCVDRQVSDSASTATAYHCGVKANAKTLGLSAKAVVYQCNTTFGNEVFSVLHRAKAQGKSVGIVTTTRVQHASPAGAYAHSVSRSWYSDADLPSSAILQGCTDIATQLVTNTDIDVILGGGRMYMTPEGTPDPEYPSSSSRKGDRKDKRNLINVWLNARKGRNAQYVWNKEQFNAVNVKTTDCLMGLFEPKDMKFEAFRNRTNDPSIVEMTEKAIRILSKNPKGFFLFVEDDGRIDHGHHGGVAKLALTETVMLDRAIQRAAELTHESDTLTVVTADHSHVFTFGGNTPRGNPIFGLATKLGEDDLPFTSILYANGPGYTHVNGSRENLTAVDIFDDEYMQQAAVPLEIETHGGEDVAIYAKGPMAHLFHGVQEQSYVAHAMAYAACLEPYTNCPLDLHGTAGCRNMLSWTLVSTAGLFWLVEEQDPIFWHVKAKEALHTSLSMKPNTHQAKNLILFLGDGMGISTVTAARVMKGQMEGKTGEESILAMDTYPYLALSKTYNVDQQMPDSAGTATAYLCGVKANYGTLGLSAAARRKDCSTVKGNEVKSILHRAKMAGKSVGVVSTARVQHASPAASYSHTPERGWYSDKEMSPELIASGCTDIAYQLVHNTDINVILGGGRQYMFPKETVDPEYSSVSGSRLDKTDLVKEWLDKRKEDDTDYLMGLFEPKDTRYELERNPTTDPSLTEMVEKAIKILRKNPNGFFLFVEDNVSGRIDHGHHAGQAKYALTEAVEFDRTIARAGELTSELDTLSVVTADHSHVFSFGGYSYRGNPVLGISYSKGEDGKKFTNALYGNGPGYQIVNGARPDVNETISKTHGSEDVAIFAKGPMAHLFHGVQEQSYIPHAMAYAACLEPYSECHLESYSSSESLRFSLVAFLLSALVSVTTLI
;
A
#
# COMPACT_ATOMS: atom_id res chain seq x y z
N MET A 1 -12.34 16.37 -47.62
CA MET A 1 -12.42 15.75 -46.27
C MET A 1 -11.57 14.49 -46.11
N SER A 2 -11.43 13.60 -47.10
CA SER A 2 -10.66 12.34 -46.92
C SER A 2 -9.13 12.48 -46.89
N VAL A 3 -8.54 13.58 -47.40
CA VAL A 3 -7.09 13.82 -47.33
C VAL A 3 -6.67 14.43 -45.98
N PHE A 4 -7.57 15.18 -45.34
CA PHE A 4 -7.32 15.79 -44.01
C PHE A 4 -7.40 14.75 -42.88
N LEU A 5 -8.29 13.75 -43.01
CA LEU A 5 -8.35 12.63 -42.07
C LEU A 5 -7.11 11.72 -42.16
N LEU A 6 -6.54 11.55 -43.37
CA LEU A 6 -5.32 10.78 -43.56
C LEU A 6 -4.09 11.49 -42.98
N LEU A 7 -4.01 12.83 -43.07
CA LEU A 7 -2.95 13.61 -42.42
C LEU A 7 -3.06 13.58 -40.89
N LEU A 8 -4.26 13.60 -40.32
CA LEU A 8 -4.48 13.46 -38.87
C LEU A 8 -4.14 12.05 -38.35
N LEU A 9 -4.40 11.01 -39.15
CA LEU A 9 -4.00 9.63 -38.83
C LEU A 9 -2.49 9.38 -39.03
N LEU A 10 -1.83 10.13 -39.92
CA LEU A 10 -0.38 10.08 -40.10
C LEU A 10 0.37 10.91 -39.05
N LEU A 11 -0.21 12.01 -38.55
CA LEU A 11 0.34 12.81 -37.43
C LEU A 11 0.21 12.12 -36.06
N GLN A 12 -0.68 11.12 -35.91
CA GLN A 12 -0.71 10.24 -34.73
C GLN A 12 0.23 9.03 -34.83
N ARG A 13 0.93 8.85 -35.96
CA ARG A 13 1.88 7.74 -36.18
C ARG A 13 3.32 8.18 -36.51
N ALA A 14 3.59 9.49 -36.50
CA ALA A 14 4.92 10.03 -36.76
C ALA A 14 5.51 10.64 -35.48
N ASP A 15 5.83 9.77 -34.51
CA ASP A 15 6.94 9.97 -33.56
C ASP A 15 7.32 8.67 -32.82
N CYS A 16 7.10 7.51 -33.46
CA CYS A 16 7.67 6.24 -33.03
C CYS A 16 8.60 5.72 -34.12
N SER A 17 9.73 6.38 -34.29
CA SER A 17 10.87 5.83 -35.03
C SER A 17 12.04 5.65 -34.06
N ASP A 18 12.21 4.41 -33.61
CA ASP A 18 13.50 3.75 -33.31
C ASP A 18 14.54 4.49 -32.45
N GLY A 19 14.09 5.30 -31.48
CA GLY A 19 14.88 5.67 -30.30
C GLY A 19 14.48 4.72 -29.16
N GLY A 20 15.45 4.04 -28.54
CA GLY A 20 15.18 3.02 -27.52
C GLY A 20 14.19 3.49 -26.46
N ALA A 21 13.21 2.65 -26.13
CA ALA A 21 12.29 2.86 -25.03
C ALA A 21 13.10 3.12 -23.74
N GLY A 22 13.18 4.38 -23.29
CA GLY A 22 13.97 4.79 -22.13
C GLY A 22 14.62 6.18 -22.22
N ASP A 23 14.79 6.76 -23.42
CA ASP A 23 15.47 8.07 -23.55
C ASP A 23 14.64 9.27 -23.07
N TRP A 24 13.31 9.18 -23.09
CA TRP A 24 12.43 10.26 -22.61
C TRP A 24 12.40 10.40 -21.08
N GLU A 25 12.66 9.34 -20.31
CA GLU A 25 12.73 9.39 -18.84
C GLU A 25 13.93 10.21 -18.35
N LYS A 26 14.94 10.41 -19.20
CA LYS A 26 16.13 11.23 -18.92
C LYS A 26 15.82 12.72 -18.91
N GLU A 27 14.76 13.13 -19.60
CA GLU A 27 14.39 14.53 -19.78
C GLU A 27 13.46 15.01 -18.65
N PRO A 28 13.81 16.05 -17.88
CA PRO A 28 12.95 16.62 -16.84
C PRO A 28 11.53 16.97 -17.32
N HIS A 29 11.40 17.40 -18.59
CA HIS A 29 10.13 17.76 -19.19
C HIS A 29 9.10 16.63 -19.16
N TYR A 30 9.54 15.36 -19.30
CA TYR A 30 8.66 14.20 -19.25
C TYR A 30 7.94 14.11 -17.89
N TRP A 31 8.72 14.09 -16.79
CA TRP A 31 8.20 14.00 -15.43
C TRP A 31 7.34 15.21 -15.06
N ASN A 32 7.81 16.42 -15.40
CA ASN A 32 7.06 17.65 -15.20
C ASN A 32 5.68 17.61 -15.90
N SER A 33 5.63 17.10 -17.13
CA SER A 33 4.38 17.00 -17.91
C SER A 33 3.45 15.91 -17.38
N GLN A 34 3.99 14.80 -16.91
CA GLN A 34 3.23 13.75 -16.24
C GLN A 34 2.61 14.27 -14.94
N ALA A 35 3.40 14.92 -14.08
CA ALA A 35 2.94 15.47 -12.82
C ALA A 35 1.89 16.57 -13.03
N ARG A 36 2.06 17.45 -14.04
CA ARG A 36 1.07 18.49 -14.36
C ARG A 36 -0.27 17.89 -14.83
N ARG A 37 -0.26 16.78 -15.58
CA ARG A 37 -1.47 16.04 -15.94
C ARG A 37 -2.15 15.39 -14.73
N ALA A 38 -1.37 14.74 -13.86
CA ALA A 38 -1.88 14.14 -12.62
C ALA A 38 -2.50 15.20 -11.70
N LEU A 39 -1.83 16.36 -11.57
CA LEU A 39 -2.31 17.49 -10.80
C LEU A 39 -3.62 18.04 -11.37
N HIS A 40 -3.69 18.24 -12.69
CA HIS A 40 -4.91 18.69 -13.35
C HIS A 40 -6.07 17.70 -13.15
N SER A 41 -5.81 16.39 -13.27
CA SER A 41 -6.80 15.34 -13.00
C SER A 41 -7.32 15.40 -11.56
N SER A 42 -6.42 15.63 -10.60
CA SER A 42 -6.72 15.73 -9.17
C SER A 42 -7.60 16.94 -8.86
N LEU A 43 -7.28 18.10 -9.44
CA LEU A 43 -8.04 19.35 -9.26
C LEU A 43 -9.45 19.27 -9.86
N MET A 44 -9.63 18.49 -10.92
CA MET A 44 -10.91 18.36 -11.63
C MET A 44 -11.77 17.19 -11.13
N MET A 45 -11.32 16.47 -10.09
CA MET A 45 -11.97 15.26 -9.61
C MET A 45 -13.33 15.57 -8.94
N PRO A 46 -14.46 15.08 -9.49
CA PRO A 46 -15.77 15.34 -8.90
C PRO A 46 -16.03 14.44 -7.69
N LEU A 47 -16.47 15.02 -6.57
CA LEU A 47 -17.02 14.25 -5.46
C LEU A 47 -18.42 13.73 -5.83
N ARG A 48 -18.53 12.42 -6.02
CA ARG A 48 -19.81 11.75 -6.30
C ARG A 48 -20.52 11.44 -4.97
N THR A 49 -21.38 12.35 -4.51
CA THR A 49 -22.07 12.24 -3.21
C THR A 49 -23.49 11.64 -3.30
N HIS A 50 -23.85 11.04 -4.43
CA HIS A 50 -25.13 10.38 -4.59
C HIS A 50 -25.06 8.89 -4.25
N ARG A 51 -26.22 8.25 -4.13
CA ARG A 51 -26.35 6.82 -3.85
C ARG A 51 -25.71 5.96 -4.95
N ALA A 52 -25.06 4.87 -4.55
CA ALA A 52 -24.65 3.78 -5.42
C ALA A 52 -25.82 2.83 -5.73
N LYS A 53 -26.10 2.64 -7.03
CA LYS A 53 -27.03 1.62 -7.51
C LYS A 53 -26.38 0.24 -7.41
N ASN A 54 -25.13 0.11 -7.85
CA ASN A 54 -24.40 -1.15 -7.83
C ASN A 54 -23.19 -1.04 -6.90
N ILE A 55 -22.82 -2.16 -6.28
CA ILE A 55 -21.57 -2.30 -5.53
C ILE A 55 -20.82 -3.50 -6.10
N ILE A 56 -19.54 -3.32 -6.39
CA ILE A 56 -18.62 -4.43 -6.68
C ILE A 56 -17.47 -4.37 -5.67
N LEU A 57 -17.27 -5.46 -4.94
CA LEU A 57 -16.10 -5.66 -4.10
C LEU A 57 -15.20 -6.70 -4.77
N PHE A 58 -14.02 -6.27 -5.19
CA PHE A 58 -12.92 -7.14 -5.59
C PHE A 58 -12.01 -7.39 -4.39
N LEU A 59 -11.68 -8.66 -4.16
CA LEU A 59 -10.81 -9.09 -3.07
C LEU A 59 -9.68 -9.95 -3.65
N GLY A 60 -8.44 -9.45 -3.55
CA GLY A 60 -7.25 -10.28 -3.76
C GLY A 60 -6.83 -10.89 -2.43
N ASP A 61 -7.16 -12.15 -2.19
CA ASP A 61 -6.88 -12.82 -0.92
C ASP A 61 -5.35 -13.05 -0.80
N GLY A 62 -4.74 -12.46 0.23
CA GLY A 62 -3.27 -12.35 0.35
C GLY A 62 -2.59 -11.25 -0.51
N MET A 63 -3.35 -10.37 -1.16
CA MET A 63 -2.80 -9.37 -2.10
C MET A 63 -2.27 -8.09 -1.39
N GLY A 64 -1.17 -8.24 -0.65
CA GLY A 64 -0.45 -7.13 -0.01
C GLY A 64 0.11 -6.08 -0.98
N VAL A 65 0.64 -4.96 -0.45
CA VAL A 65 1.23 -3.88 -1.27
C VAL A 65 2.46 -4.36 -2.04
N SER A 66 3.26 -5.25 -1.45
CA SER A 66 4.37 -5.94 -2.12
C SER A 66 3.89 -6.77 -3.32
N THR A 67 2.82 -7.55 -3.15
CA THR A 67 2.19 -8.35 -4.22
C THR A 67 1.66 -7.48 -5.34
N VAL A 68 0.97 -6.38 -5.03
CA VAL A 68 0.48 -5.42 -6.04
C VAL A 68 1.64 -4.84 -6.85
N SER A 69 2.71 -4.42 -6.18
CA SER A 69 3.88 -3.81 -6.83
C SER A 69 4.61 -4.80 -7.75
N ALA A 70 4.81 -6.05 -7.29
CA ALA A 70 5.42 -7.08 -8.10
C ALA A 70 4.53 -7.52 -9.27
N ALA A 71 3.21 -7.59 -9.09
CA ALA A 71 2.25 -7.90 -10.15
C ALA A 71 2.16 -6.79 -11.20
N ARG A 72 2.33 -5.51 -10.81
CA ARG A 72 2.46 -4.38 -11.73
C ARG A 72 3.66 -4.55 -12.65
N ILE A 73 4.82 -4.89 -12.08
CA ILE A 73 6.04 -5.17 -12.85
C ILE A 73 5.81 -6.35 -13.79
N LEU A 74 5.27 -7.46 -13.28
CA LEU A 74 4.96 -8.64 -14.09
C LEU A 74 4.04 -8.29 -15.27
N ARG A 75 2.94 -7.55 -15.01
CA ARG A 75 2.00 -7.16 -16.05
C ARG A 75 2.69 -6.39 -17.17
N GLY A 76 3.51 -5.39 -16.82
CA GLY A 76 4.24 -4.62 -17.83
C GLY A 76 5.21 -5.48 -18.64
N GLN A 77 5.92 -6.39 -17.98
CA GLN A 77 6.83 -7.33 -18.64
C GLN A 77 6.08 -8.29 -19.59
N MET A 78 4.88 -8.75 -19.20
CA MET A 78 3.99 -9.53 -20.08
C MET A 78 3.50 -8.74 -21.30
N GLU A 79 3.48 -7.42 -21.22
CA GLU A 79 3.12 -6.48 -22.30
C GLU A 79 4.33 -5.99 -23.10
N GLY A 80 5.55 -6.46 -22.77
CA GLY A 80 6.80 -6.11 -23.46
C GLY A 80 7.46 -4.80 -22.99
N LEU A 81 7.04 -4.28 -21.84
CA LEU A 81 7.60 -3.09 -21.19
C LEU A 81 8.64 -3.47 -20.11
N SER A 82 9.29 -2.48 -19.48
CA SER A 82 10.20 -2.74 -18.35
C SER A 82 9.46 -3.24 -17.11
N GLY A 83 8.27 -2.70 -16.85
CA GLY A 83 7.38 -3.17 -15.80
C GLY A 83 7.01 -2.09 -14.79
N GLU A 84 7.99 -1.44 -14.17
CA GLU A 84 7.82 -0.58 -12.99
C GLU A 84 6.91 0.63 -13.23
N GLU A 85 6.90 1.16 -14.46
CA GLU A 85 6.08 2.28 -14.90
C GLU A 85 4.63 1.90 -15.25
N THR A 86 4.32 0.61 -15.31
CA THR A 86 3.01 0.11 -15.72
C THR A 86 1.94 0.56 -14.74
N ILE A 87 0.73 0.81 -15.23
CA ILE A 87 -0.41 1.20 -14.40
C ILE A 87 -1.41 0.04 -14.40
N LEU A 88 -1.65 -0.57 -13.25
CA LEU A 88 -2.70 -1.56 -13.07
C LEU A 88 -4.09 -0.93 -13.20
N ALA A 89 -5.12 -1.72 -13.49
CA ALA A 89 -6.49 -1.22 -13.52
C ALA A 89 -6.90 -0.69 -12.14
N MET A 90 -6.47 -1.34 -11.05
CA MET A 90 -6.67 -0.85 -9.68
C MET A 90 -5.88 0.43 -9.37
N ASP A 91 -4.71 0.66 -9.98
CA ASP A 91 -3.93 1.89 -9.78
C ASP A 91 -4.66 3.14 -10.31
N THR A 92 -5.62 2.97 -11.23
CA THR A 92 -6.42 4.09 -11.78
C THR A 92 -7.50 4.61 -10.83
N PHE A 93 -7.68 3.97 -9.67
CA PHE A 93 -8.74 4.35 -8.74
C PHE A 93 -8.32 5.61 -7.96
N PRO A 94 -9.18 6.64 -7.90
CA PRO A 94 -8.82 7.93 -7.33
C PRO A 94 -8.78 7.97 -5.81
N HIS A 95 -9.37 7.00 -5.12
CA HIS A 95 -9.40 7.00 -3.65
C HIS A 95 -8.66 5.79 -3.13
N VAL A 96 -7.65 6.05 -2.28
CA VAL A 96 -6.83 5.03 -1.65
C VAL A 96 -6.87 5.22 -0.14
N ALA A 97 -6.95 4.11 0.58
CA ALA A 97 -6.85 4.04 2.03
C ALA A 97 -6.00 2.83 2.44
N LEU A 98 -5.48 2.81 3.67
CA LEU A 98 -4.91 1.62 4.29
C LEU A 98 -5.94 0.96 5.20
N SER A 99 -5.97 -0.37 5.19
CA SER A 99 -6.87 -1.21 5.97
C SER A 99 -6.07 -1.99 7.01
N LYS A 100 -6.35 -1.78 8.29
CA LYS A 100 -5.73 -2.53 9.40
C LYS A 100 -6.37 -3.91 9.52
N THR A 101 -5.60 -4.97 9.32
CA THR A 101 -6.09 -6.35 9.07
C THR A 101 -6.18 -7.24 10.31
N TYR A 102 -5.53 -6.88 11.43
CA TYR A 102 -5.60 -7.65 12.68
C TYR A 102 -7.04 -8.06 13.04
N CYS A 103 -7.21 -9.25 13.61
CA CYS A 103 -8.49 -9.70 14.13
C CYS A 103 -8.51 -9.66 15.66
N VAL A 104 -9.65 -9.92 16.29
CA VAL A 104 -9.82 -9.62 17.72
C VAL A 104 -8.85 -10.42 18.61
N ASP A 105 -8.45 -11.62 18.18
CA ASP A 105 -7.56 -12.52 18.91
C ASP A 105 -6.18 -12.74 18.24
N ARG A 106 -5.92 -12.21 17.04
CA ARG A 106 -4.63 -12.33 16.32
C ARG A 106 -4.14 -11.02 15.72
N GLN A 107 -2.82 -10.81 15.74
CA GLN A 107 -2.15 -9.72 15.00
C GLN A 107 -2.14 -10.01 13.52
N VAL A 108 -1.78 -11.26 13.19
CA VAL A 108 -1.75 -11.80 11.83
C VAL A 108 -3.00 -12.66 11.69
N SER A 109 -3.99 -12.09 11.01
CA SER A 109 -5.32 -12.66 10.85
C SER A 109 -5.36 -13.79 9.82
N ASP A 110 -6.48 -14.50 9.78
CA ASP A 110 -6.80 -15.46 8.72
C ASP A 110 -7.95 -14.92 7.85
N SER A 111 -8.12 -15.46 6.64
CA SER A 111 -9.19 -15.07 5.71
C SER A 111 -10.62 -15.11 6.28
N ALA A 112 -10.91 -15.93 7.30
CA ALA A 112 -12.27 -16.03 7.84
C ALA A 112 -12.66 -14.85 8.74
N SER A 113 -11.75 -14.47 9.64
CA SER A 113 -11.99 -13.33 10.54
C SER A 113 -11.99 -12.00 9.77
N THR A 114 -11.13 -11.86 8.77
CA THR A 114 -11.08 -10.71 7.86
C THR A 114 -12.33 -10.66 6.97
N ALA A 115 -12.80 -11.79 6.43
CA ALA A 115 -14.06 -11.87 5.69
C ALA A 115 -15.25 -11.35 6.49
N THR A 116 -15.30 -11.66 7.78
CA THR A 116 -16.32 -11.10 8.67
C THR A 116 -16.19 -9.58 8.80
N ALA A 117 -14.97 -9.05 8.85
CA ALA A 117 -14.73 -7.62 8.89
C ALA A 117 -15.22 -6.91 7.61
N TYR A 118 -14.70 -7.28 6.43
CA TYR A 118 -15.01 -6.56 5.18
C TYR A 118 -16.39 -6.89 4.59
N HIS A 119 -17.01 -8.03 4.93
CA HIS A 119 -18.39 -8.32 4.54
C HIS A 119 -19.43 -7.84 5.55
N CYS A 120 -19.20 -7.99 6.85
CA CYS A 120 -20.24 -7.74 7.87
C CYS A 120 -20.05 -6.41 8.61
N GLY A 121 -18.83 -5.88 8.67
CA GLY A 121 -18.51 -4.64 9.39
C GLY A 121 -18.20 -4.86 10.86
N VAL A 122 -17.80 -6.07 11.23
CA VAL A 122 -17.46 -6.45 12.61
C VAL A 122 -16.19 -7.29 12.56
N LYS A 123 -15.16 -6.93 13.33
CA LYS A 123 -13.99 -7.82 13.46
C LYS A 123 -14.36 -9.00 14.35
N ALA A 124 -13.81 -10.16 14.02
CA ALA A 124 -14.13 -11.44 14.64
C ALA A 124 -12.87 -12.15 15.15
N ASN A 125 -13.05 -13.33 15.74
CA ASN A 125 -11.94 -14.21 16.10
C ASN A 125 -11.49 -15.04 14.90
N ALA A 126 -10.21 -15.37 14.85
CA ALA A 126 -9.62 -16.19 13.79
C ALA A 126 -10.39 -17.50 13.58
N LYS A 127 -10.51 -17.92 12.31
CA LYS A 127 -11.20 -19.15 11.85
C LYS A 127 -12.73 -19.16 12.02
N THR A 128 -13.34 -18.06 12.46
CA THR A 128 -14.81 -17.91 12.52
C THR A 128 -15.32 -17.08 11.34
N LEU A 129 -16.55 -17.36 10.88
CA LEU A 129 -17.18 -16.74 9.71
C LEU A 129 -18.52 -16.13 10.10
N GLY A 130 -18.74 -14.84 9.80
CA GLY A 130 -20.03 -14.19 9.99
C GLY A 130 -20.50 -14.14 11.45
N LEU A 131 -19.57 -14.21 12.41
CA LEU A 131 -19.86 -14.19 13.85
C LEU A 131 -19.09 -13.07 14.53
N SER A 132 -19.66 -12.50 15.59
CA SER A 132 -18.94 -11.59 16.49
C SER A 132 -17.84 -12.33 17.25
N ALA A 133 -16.91 -11.58 17.85
CA ALA A 133 -15.82 -12.14 18.63
C ALA A 133 -16.25 -12.74 20.00
N LYS A 134 -17.55 -12.73 20.33
CA LYS A 134 -18.10 -13.54 21.44
C LYS A 134 -18.18 -15.04 21.07
N ALA A 135 -18.18 -15.38 19.78
CA ALA A 135 -18.16 -16.75 19.33
C ALA A 135 -16.78 -17.37 19.57
N VAL A 136 -16.76 -18.63 20.00
CA VAL A 136 -15.55 -19.38 20.30
C VAL A 136 -15.30 -20.41 19.21
N VAL A 137 -14.10 -20.39 18.65
CA VAL A 137 -13.71 -21.30 17.56
C VAL A 137 -13.98 -22.76 17.94
N TYR A 138 -14.55 -23.51 17.00
CA TYR A 138 -14.97 -24.91 17.13
C TYR A 138 -16.09 -25.22 18.14
N GLN A 139 -16.67 -24.21 18.83
CA GLN A 139 -17.75 -24.41 19.80
C GLN A 139 -19.12 -24.01 19.23
N CYS A 140 -19.83 -24.97 18.64
CA CYS A 140 -21.09 -24.72 17.94
C CYS A 140 -22.14 -23.98 18.78
N ASN A 141 -22.29 -24.33 20.05
CA ASN A 141 -23.20 -23.66 20.98
C ASN A 141 -22.96 -22.15 21.17
N THR A 142 -21.80 -21.62 20.77
CA THR A 142 -21.49 -20.17 20.80
C THR A 142 -21.84 -19.43 19.51
N THR A 143 -22.40 -20.12 18.50
CA THR A 143 -22.84 -19.52 17.23
C THR A 143 -24.07 -18.64 17.44
N PHE A 144 -25.08 -19.19 18.11
CA PHE A 144 -26.42 -18.62 18.14
C PHE A 144 -26.49 -17.35 19.01
N GLY A 145 -26.96 -16.26 18.42
CA GLY A 145 -27.01 -14.93 19.02
C GLY A 145 -25.77 -14.07 18.74
N ASN A 146 -24.76 -14.63 18.08
CA ASN A 146 -23.53 -13.93 17.71
C ASN A 146 -23.41 -13.69 16.20
N GLU A 147 -24.42 -14.02 15.41
CA GLU A 147 -24.46 -13.81 13.96
C GLU A 147 -24.42 -12.32 13.58
N VAL A 148 -23.58 -11.99 12.60
CA VAL A 148 -23.48 -10.64 12.02
C VAL A 148 -23.70 -10.70 10.51
N PHE A 149 -24.56 -9.83 9.99
CA PHE A 149 -25.05 -9.95 8.61
C PHE A 149 -24.23 -9.14 7.59
N SER A 150 -23.90 -9.79 6.49
CA SER A 150 -23.07 -9.21 5.43
C SER A 150 -23.78 -8.09 4.66
N VAL A 151 -23.01 -7.26 3.96
CA VAL A 151 -23.54 -6.27 3.00
C VAL A 151 -24.30 -6.99 1.87
N LEU A 152 -23.85 -8.18 1.46
CA LEU A 152 -24.53 -9.01 0.48
C LEU A 152 -25.94 -9.39 0.95
N HIS A 153 -26.06 -9.90 2.18
CA HIS A 153 -27.35 -10.25 2.78
C HIS A 153 -28.29 -9.03 2.84
N ARG A 154 -27.78 -7.89 3.30
CA ARG A 154 -28.52 -6.63 3.38
C ARG A 154 -28.94 -6.10 2.01
N ALA A 155 -28.08 -6.20 1.00
CA ALA A 155 -28.41 -5.83 -0.38
C ALA A 155 -29.56 -6.69 -0.92
N LYS A 156 -29.51 -8.00 -0.68
CA LYS A 156 -30.56 -8.93 -1.09
C LYS A 156 -31.88 -8.64 -0.37
N ALA A 157 -31.85 -8.40 0.93
CA ALA A 157 -33.02 -8.05 1.74
C ALA A 157 -33.75 -6.80 1.22
N GLN A 158 -33.01 -5.85 0.62
CA GLN A 158 -33.58 -4.65 0.00
C GLN A 158 -33.94 -4.81 -1.49
N GLY A 159 -33.82 -6.03 -2.02
CA GLY A 159 -34.24 -6.41 -3.38
C GLY A 159 -33.21 -6.13 -4.47
N LYS A 160 -31.95 -5.87 -4.14
CA LYS A 160 -30.86 -5.93 -5.11
C LYS A 160 -30.58 -7.38 -5.49
N SER A 161 -30.05 -7.60 -6.69
CA SER A 161 -29.50 -8.90 -7.05
C SER A 161 -28.12 -9.04 -6.42
N VAL A 162 -27.72 -10.26 -6.10
CA VAL A 162 -26.42 -10.51 -5.45
C VAL A 162 -25.68 -11.65 -6.12
N GLY A 163 -24.36 -11.52 -6.21
CA GLY A 163 -23.51 -12.55 -6.78
C GLY A 163 -22.20 -12.72 -6.05
N ILE A 164 -21.68 -13.94 -6.14
CA ILE A 164 -20.36 -14.37 -5.71
C ILE A 164 -19.65 -14.96 -6.92
N VAL A 165 -18.51 -14.40 -7.25
CA VAL A 165 -17.54 -14.95 -8.18
C VAL A 165 -16.27 -15.17 -7.39
N THR A 166 -15.78 -16.38 -7.38
CA THR A 166 -14.48 -16.69 -6.82
C THR A 166 -13.85 -17.76 -7.69
N THR A 167 -12.55 -17.87 -7.65
CA THR A 167 -11.86 -19.03 -8.21
C THR A 167 -11.73 -20.14 -7.13
N THR A 168 -11.98 -19.91 -5.82
CA THR A 168 -11.98 -20.96 -4.78
C THR A 168 -13.18 -21.87 -4.91
N ARG A 169 -13.22 -22.92 -4.07
CA ARG A 169 -14.50 -23.47 -3.63
C ARG A 169 -15.38 -22.32 -3.14
N VAL A 170 -16.62 -22.22 -3.61
CA VAL A 170 -17.54 -21.14 -3.20
C VAL A 170 -17.87 -21.16 -1.69
N GLN A 171 -17.47 -22.24 -1.00
CA GLN A 171 -17.54 -22.45 0.45
C GLN A 171 -16.27 -22.03 1.20
N HIS A 172 -15.26 -21.46 0.54
CA HIS A 172 -14.05 -20.98 1.20
C HIS A 172 -14.37 -19.80 2.13
N ALA A 173 -13.42 -19.45 3.00
CA ALA A 173 -13.66 -18.47 4.06
C ALA A 173 -14.13 -17.11 3.53
N SER A 174 -13.42 -16.55 2.55
CA SER A 174 -13.71 -15.26 1.93
C SER A 174 -15.14 -15.18 1.35
N PRO A 175 -15.57 -16.06 0.40
CA PRO A 175 -16.94 -16.02 -0.11
C PRO A 175 -17.96 -16.42 0.96
N ALA A 176 -17.62 -17.34 1.87
CA ALA A 176 -18.50 -17.76 2.95
C ALA A 176 -18.80 -16.64 3.95
N GLY A 177 -17.88 -15.69 4.19
CA GLY A 177 -18.17 -14.51 5.00
C GLY A 177 -19.33 -13.65 4.48
N ALA A 178 -19.67 -13.78 3.19
CA ALA A 178 -20.81 -13.09 2.60
C ALA A 178 -22.17 -13.75 2.92
N TYR A 179 -22.23 -15.00 3.39
CA TYR A 179 -23.51 -15.70 3.57
C TYR A 179 -23.59 -16.69 4.75
N ALA A 180 -22.47 -17.14 5.31
CA ALA A 180 -22.38 -18.18 6.32
C ALA A 180 -22.11 -17.60 7.71
N HIS A 181 -22.60 -18.31 8.73
CA HIS A 181 -22.32 -18.11 10.14
C HIS A 181 -21.76 -19.42 10.70
N SER A 182 -20.47 -19.45 11.04
CA SER A 182 -19.80 -20.67 11.48
C SER A 182 -18.64 -20.38 12.43
N VAL A 183 -18.56 -21.15 13.52
CA VAL A 183 -17.41 -21.15 14.43
C VAL A 183 -16.19 -21.88 13.88
N SER A 184 -16.26 -22.37 12.63
CA SER A 184 -15.17 -23.03 11.94
C SER A 184 -15.28 -22.82 10.43
N ARG A 185 -14.26 -22.18 9.86
CA ARG A 185 -14.10 -22.06 8.39
C ARG A 185 -13.90 -23.40 7.68
N SER A 186 -13.58 -24.47 8.42
CA SER A 186 -13.29 -25.79 7.86
C SER A 186 -14.53 -26.70 7.73
N TRP A 187 -15.72 -26.25 8.13
CA TRP A 187 -16.96 -27.04 8.04
C TRP A 187 -17.62 -26.90 6.66
N TYR A 188 -16.91 -27.29 5.60
CA TYR A 188 -17.35 -27.10 4.21
C TYR A 188 -18.62 -27.90 3.89
N SER A 189 -18.68 -29.17 4.30
CA SER A 189 -19.83 -30.06 4.19
C SER A 189 -20.19 -30.68 5.53
N ASP A 190 -21.31 -31.39 5.58
CA ASP A 190 -21.75 -32.11 6.79
C ASP A 190 -20.76 -33.20 7.22
N ALA A 191 -19.89 -33.67 6.31
CA ALA A 191 -18.83 -34.62 6.63
C ALA A 191 -17.74 -34.05 7.54
N ASP A 192 -17.56 -32.73 7.53
CA ASP A 192 -16.56 -31.99 8.30
C ASP A 192 -17.04 -31.61 9.72
N LEU A 193 -18.35 -31.69 9.98
CA LEU A 193 -18.90 -31.36 11.29
C LEU A 193 -18.69 -32.51 12.28
N PRO A 194 -18.23 -32.23 13.51
CA PRO A 194 -18.28 -33.21 14.57
C PRO A 194 -19.74 -33.49 14.94
N SER A 195 -20.03 -34.73 15.35
CA SER A 195 -21.40 -35.15 15.71
C SER A 195 -22.04 -34.28 16.79
N SER A 196 -21.24 -33.72 17.70
CA SER A 196 -21.69 -32.77 18.71
C SER A 196 -22.21 -31.46 18.11
N ALA A 197 -21.55 -30.92 17.08
CA ALA A 197 -21.99 -29.70 16.41
C ALA A 197 -23.30 -29.91 15.63
N ILE A 198 -23.45 -31.08 14.98
CA ILE A 198 -24.70 -31.46 14.31
C ILE A 198 -25.86 -31.52 15.32
N LEU A 199 -25.65 -32.16 16.48
CA LEU A 199 -26.66 -32.24 17.54
C LEU A 199 -27.00 -30.88 18.15
N GLN A 200 -26.04 -29.96 18.18
CA GLN A 200 -26.23 -28.58 18.63
C GLN A 200 -26.88 -27.67 17.57
N GLY A 201 -27.11 -28.18 16.36
CA GLY A 201 -27.83 -27.46 15.30
C GLY A 201 -26.96 -26.63 14.37
N CYS A 202 -25.63 -26.72 14.45
CA CYS A 202 -24.77 -26.11 13.44
C CYS A 202 -24.90 -26.83 12.10
N THR A 203 -24.84 -26.06 11.03
CA THR A 203 -24.93 -26.54 9.65
C THR A 203 -23.67 -26.21 8.89
N ASP A 204 -23.30 -27.08 7.95
CA ASP A 204 -22.15 -26.87 7.07
C ASP A 204 -22.30 -25.66 6.14
N ILE A 205 -21.17 -25.12 5.71
CA ILE A 205 -21.08 -23.93 4.86
C ILE A 205 -21.78 -24.16 3.51
N ALA A 206 -21.69 -25.36 2.92
CA ALA A 206 -22.39 -25.68 1.68
C ALA A 206 -23.91 -25.66 1.84
N THR A 207 -24.46 -26.17 2.95
CA THR A 207 -25.90 -26.02 3.27
C THR A 207 -26.27 -24.55 3.39
N GLN A 208 -25.48 -23.77 4.14
CA GLN A 208 -25.73 -22.34 4.37
C GLN A 208 -25.73 -21.53 3.06
N LEU A 209 -24.89 -21.87 2.08
CA LEU A 209 -24.85 -21.25 0.75
C LEU A 209 -26.22 -21.27 0.04
N VAL A 210 -26.99 -22.34 0.21
CA VAL A 210 -28.26 -22.53 -0.49
C VAL A 210 -29.48 -22.19 0.37
N THR A 211 -29.30 -21.95 1.68
CA THR A 211 -30.40 -21.71 2.63
C THR A 211 -30.42 -20.31 3.25
N ASN A 212 -29.27 -19.70 3.53
CA ASN A 212 -29.23 -18.48 4.36
C ASN A 212 -29.65 -17.23 3.58
N THR A 213 -29.16 -17.07 2.34
CA THR A 213 -29.43 -15.92 1.49
C THR A 213 -29.74 -16.39 0.07
N ASP A 214 -30.76 -15.82 -0.58
CA ASP A 214 -31.05 -16.11 -1.99
C ASP A 214 -30.03 -15.42 -2.91
N ILE A 215 -28.95 -16.12 -3.23
CA ILE A 215 -27.89 -15.64 -4.13
C ILE A 215 -28.29 -15.92 -5.59
N ASP A 216 -28.20 -14.89 -6.44
CA ASP A 216 -28.61 -14.95 -7.84
C ASP A 216 -27.53 -15.56 -8.73
N VAL A 217 -26.26 -15.22 -8.51
CA VAL A 217 -25.12 -15.77 -9.26
C VAL A 217 -24.07 -16.35 -8.30
N ILE A 218 -23.70 -17.61 -8.48
CA ILE A 218 -22.65 -18.30 -7.72
C ILE A 218 -21.70 -18.92 -8.75
N LEU A 219 -20.47 -18.44 -8.85
CA LEU A 219 -19.47 -18.94 -9.80
C LEU A 219 -18.15 -19.23 -9.06
N GLY A 220 -17.62 -20.44 -9.21
CA GLY A 220 -16.34 -20.85 -8.65
C GLY A 220 -16.17 -22.36 -8.66
N GLY A 221 -15.41 -22.91 -7.71
CA GLY A 221 -15.27 -24.35 -7.50
C GLY A 221 -16.21 -24.91 -6.40
N GLY A 222 -15.93 -26.12 -5.91
CA GLY A 222 -16.52 -26.69 -4.70
C GLY A 222 -17.65 -27.69 -4.93
N ARG A 223 -17.67 -28.39 -6.08
CA ARG A 223 -18.71 -29.38 -6.40
C ARG A 223 -18.83 -30.51 -5.38
N MET A 224 -17.71 -30.99 -4.82
CA MET A 224 -17.72 -32.19 -3.98
C MET A 224 -18.52 -32.02 -2.69
N TYR A 225 -18.59 -30.79 -2.16
CA TYR A 225 -19.33 -30.44 -0.94
C TYR A 225 -20.85 -30.34 -1.16
N MET A 226 -21.30 -30.37 -2.41
CA MET A 226 -22.69 -30.16 -2.80
C MET A 226 -23.44 -31.46 -3.11
N THR A 227 -22.74 -32.59 -3.22
CA THR A 227 -23.30 -33.86 -3.69
C THR A 227 -23.11 -35.01 -2.70
N PRO A 228 -24.02 -36.01 -2.66
CA PRO A 228 -23.94 -37.15 -1.75
C PRO A 228 -22.62 -37.92 -1.84
N GLU A 229 -22.22 -38.50 -0.72
CA GLU A 229 -21.06 -39.38 -0.62
C GLU A 229 -21.05 -40.42 -1.74
N GLY A 230 -19.93 -40.49 -2.48
CA GLY A 230 -19.73 -41.45 -3.56
C GLY A 230 -20.26 -41.03 -4.93
N THR A 231 -20.93 -39.87 -5.05
CA THR A 231 -21.35 -39.30 -6.34
C THR A 231 -20.11 -39.01 -7.20
N PRO A 232 -19.96 -39.58 -8.42
CA PRO A 232 -18.82 -39.28 -9.29
C PRO A 232 -18.83 -37.79 -9.72
N ASP A 233 -17.67 -37.14 -9.66
CA ASP A 233 -17.52 -35.79 -10.22
C ASP A 233 -17.67 -35.82 -11.75
N PRO A 234 -18.42 -34.89 -12.36
CA PRO A 234 -18.68 -34.92 -13.80
C PRO A 234 -17.43 -34.76 -14.67
N GLU A 235 -16.38 -34.13 -14.17
CA GLU A 235 -15.12 -33.93 -14.90
C GLU A 235 -14.08 -35.01 -14.57
N TYR A 236 -14.15 -35.56 -13.35
CA TYR A 236 -13.22 -36.58 -12.87
C TYR A 236 -13.94 -37.87 -12.42
N PRO A 237 -14.71 -38.55 -13.29
CA PRO A 237 -15.60 -39.64 -12.90
C PRO A 237 -14.86 -40.89 -12.39
N SER A 238 -13.59 -41.06 -12.77
CA SER A 238 -12.72 -42.17 -12.35
C SER A 238 -11.94 -41.88 -11.06
N SER A 239 -11.93 -40.64 -10.56
CA SER A 239 -11.17 -40.27 -9.38
C SER A 239 -11.95 -40.56 -8.10
N SER A 240 -11.42 -41.41 -7.23
CA SER A 240 -12.03 -41.71 -5.93
C SER A 240 -11.98 -40.53 -4.95
N SER A 241 -10.93 -39.70 -5.03
CA SER A 241 -10.70 -38.56 -4.12
C SER A 241 -11.50 -37.29 -4.47
N ARG A 242 -12.23 -37.30 -5.59
CA ARG A 242 -13.01 -36.15 -6.08
C ARG A 242 -14.52 -36.40 -6.04
N LYS A 243 -14.96 -37.52 -5.48
CA LYS A 243 -16.38 -37.84 -5.33
C LYS A 243 -17.05 -36.90 -4.33
N GLY A 244 -18.37 -36.79 -4.43
CA GLY A 244 -19.18 -36.11 -3.42
C GLY A 244 -18.89 -36.63 -2.01
N ASP A 245 -18.97 -35.75 -1.02
CA ASP A 245 -18.56 -36.01 0.37
C ASP A 245 -19.75 -35.99 1.36
N ARG A 246 -20.95 -35.58 0.92
CA ARG A 246 -22.07 -35.36 1.85
C ARG A 246 -22.64 -36.65 2.43
N LYS A 247 -22.58 -36.80 3.75
CA LYS A 247 -23.06 -37.99 4.50
C LYS A 247 -24.58 -37.96 4.73
N ASP A 248 -25.18 -36.78 4.69
CA ASP A 248 -26.62 -36.55 4.80
C ASP A 248 -27.43 -36.96 3.57
N LYS A 249 -26.74 -37.44 2.51
CA LYS A 249 -27.31 -37.89 1.23
C LYS A 249 -28.09 -36.81 0.47
N ARG A 250 -27.91 -35.53 0.80
CA ARG A 250 -28.56 -34.41 0.10
C ARG A 250 -27.75 -34.00 -1.12
N ASN A 251 -28.45 -33.65 -2.21
CA ASN A 251 -27.85 -32.97 -3.35
C ASN A 251 -28.26 -31.49 -3.26
N LEU A 252 -27.33 -30.64 -2.82
CA LEU A 252 -27.60 -29.23 -2.59
C LEU A 252 -27.78 -28.42 -3.88
N ILE A 253 -27.24 -28.88 -5.01
CA ILE A 253 -27.51 -28.28 -6.32
C ILE A 253 -29.00 -28.43 -6.64
N ASN A 254 -29.56 -29.62 -6.44
CA ASN A 254 -30.99 -29.85 -6.60
C ASN A 254 -31.83 -29.06 -5.59
N VAL A 255 -31.37 -28.92 -4.34
CA VAL A 255 -32.06 -28.06 -3.35
C VAL A 255 -32.12 -26.61 -3.85
N TRP A 256 -31.01 -26.08 -4.34
CA TRP A 256 -30.92 -24.71 -4.86
C TRP A 256 -31.80 -24.48 -6.09
N LEU A 257 -31.81 -25.42 -7.05
CA LEU A 257 -32.66 -25.38 -8.24
C LEU A 257 -34.16 -25.47 -7.87
N ASN A 258 -34.51 -26.39 -6.96
CA ASN A 258 -35.90 -26.58 -6.55
C ASN A 258 -36.47 -25.39 -5.78
N ALA A 259 -35.64 -24.69 -4.98
CA ALA A 259 -36.05 -23.48 -4.28
C ALA A 259 -36.38 -22.31 -5.23
N ARG A 260 -35.99 -22.40 -6.52
CA ARG A 260 -36.14 -21.36 -7.54
C ARG A 260 -37.09 -21.75 -8.66
N LYS A 261 -37.98 -22.73 -8.43
CA LYS A 261 -39.05 -23.08 -9.39
C LYS A 261 -39.88 -21.84 -9.73
N GLY A 262 -39.89 -21.48 -11.02
CA GLY A 262 -40.55 -20.26 -11.52
C GLY A 262 -39.57 -19.15 -11.93
N ARG A 263 -38.28 -19.29 -11.63
CA ARG A 263 -37.19 -18.46 -12.18
C ARG A 263 -36.37 -19.30 -13.16
N ASN A 264 -35.77 -18.69 -14.17
CA ASN A 264 -34.84 -19.40 -15.06
C ASN A 264 -33.49 -19.60 -14.36
N ALA A 265 -33.42 -20.63 -13.50
CA ALA A 265 -32.23 -21.02 -12.76
C ALA A 265 -31.47 -22.11 -13.53
N GLN A 266 -30.17 -21.93 -13.73
CA GLN A 266 -29.30 -22.89 -14.42
C GLN A 266 -28.12 -23.32 -13.55
N TYR A 267 -27.76 -24.59 -13.65
CA TYR A 267 -26.53 -25.14 -13.12
C TYR A 267 -25.60 -25.52 -14.27
N VAL A 268 -24.33 -25.10 -14.19
CA VAL A 268 -23.28 -25.43 -15.15
C VAL A 268 -22.02 -25.88 -14.41
N TRP A 269 -21.19 -26.70 -15.05
CA TRP A 269 -19.94 -27.16 -14.43
C TRP A 269 -18.73 -27.10 -15.35
N ASN A 270 -18.90 -26.68 -16.61
CA ASN A 270 -17.81 -26.50 -17.56
C ASN A 270 -18.02 -25.27 -18.44
N LYS A 271 -16.98 -24.93 -19.19
CA LYS A 271 -16.90 -23.76 -20.06
C LYS A 271 -17.90 -23.78 -21.21
N GLU A 272 -18.15 -24.94 -21.80
CA GLU A 272 -19.12 -25.08 -22.90
C GLU A 272 -20.53 -24.69 -22.41
N GLN A 273 -20.98 -25.29 -21.31
CA GLN A 273 -22.25 -24.96 -20.67
C GLN A 273 -22.30 -23.50 -20.22
N PHE A 274 -21.23 -23.01 -19.59
CA PHE A 274 -21.09 -21.61 -19.18
C PHE A 274 -21.23 -20.63 -20.36
N ASN A 275 -20.64 -20.96 -21.51
CA ASN A 275 -20.75 -20.16 -22.72
C ASN A 275 -22.16 -20.20 -23.29
N ALA A 276 -22.85 -21.35 -23.20
CA ALA A 276 -24.22 -21.52 -23.67
C ALA A 276 -25.27 -20.76 -22.83
N VAL A 277 -24.93 -20.32 -21.61
CA VAL A 277 -25.86 -19.53 -20.77
C VAL A 277 -26.25 -18.23 -21.47
N ASN A 278 -27.54 -18.07 -21.74
CA ASN A 278 -28.10 -16.83 -22.27
C ASN A 278 -28.36 -15.81 -21.14
N VAL A 279 -27.43 -14.87 -21.00
CA VAL A 279 -27.46 -13.81 -19.97
C VAL A 279 -28.73 -12.96 -19.99
N LYS A 280 -29.45 -12.87 -21.12
CA LYS A 280 -30.69 -12.10 -21.21
C LYS A 280 -31.84 -12.79 -20.48
N THR A 281 -31.89 -14.11 -20.53
CA THR A 281 -33.03 -14.91 -20.04
C THR A 281 -32.76 -15.62 -18.72
N THR A 282 -31.50 -15.90 -18.37
CA THR A 282 -31.14 -16.61 -17.14
C THR A 282 -31.26 -15.68 -15.93
N ASP A 283 -32.06 -16.04 -14.94
CA ASP A 283 -32.30 -15.24 -13.73
C ASP A 283 -31.38 -15.64 -12.58
N CYS A 284 -31.00 -16.92 -12.52
CA CYS A 284 -30.07 -17.42 -11.53
C CYS A 284 -29.05 -18.36 -12.20
N LEU A 285 -27.80 -18.27 -11.77
CA LEU A 285 -26.73 -19.12 -12.29
C LEU A 285 -25.89 -19.68 -11.15
N MET A 286 -25.76 -21.00 -11.09
CA MET A 286 -24.75 -21.68 -10.27
C MET A 286 -23.75 -22.37 -11.21
N GLY A 287 -22.52 -21.92 -11.23
CA GLY A 287 -21.41 -22.50 -11.98
C GLY A 287 -20.35 -23.04 -11.02
N LEU A 288 -20.21 -24.36 -10.95
CA LEU A 288 -19.20 -25.01 -10.10
C LEU A 288 -18.21 -25.78 -10.98
N PHE A 289 -17.01 -25.22 -11.18
CA PHE A 289 -16.08 -25.61 -12.26
C PHE A 289 -15.02 -26.64 -11.85
N GLU A 290 -14.76 -26.83 -10.55
CA GLU A 290 -13.87 -27.88 -10.05
C GLU A 290 -14.46 -28.55 -8.77
N PRO A 291 -13.99 -29.75 -8.38
CA PRO A 291 -14.44 -30.44 -7.16
C PRO A 291 -14.18 -29.64 -5.89
N LYS A 292 -13.00 -29.01 -5.80
CA LYS A 292 -12.58 -28.09 -4.74
C LYS A 292 -12.34 -26.71 -5.37
N ASP A 293 -11.18 -26.12 -5.15
CA ASP A 293 -10.76 -24.85 -5.71
C ASP A 293 -10.48 -24.97 -7.22
N MET A 294 -10.69 -23.91 -8.00
CA MET A 294 -10.39 -23.89 -9.44
C MET A 294 -8.88 -23.99 -9.66
N LYS A 295 -8.41 -24.37 -10.85
CA LYS A 295 -6.96 -24.40 -11.12
C LYS A 295 -6.40 -22.97 -11.21
N PHE A 296 -5.17 -22.79 -10.75
CA PHE A 296 -4.36 -21.60 -11.07
C PHE A 296 -4.43 -21.30 -12.58
N GLU A 297 -4.45 -20.02 -12.97
CA GLU A 297 -4.50 -19.58 -14.38
C GLU A 297 -3.37 -20.20 -15.20
N ALA A 298 -2.16 -20.31 -14.62
CA ALA A 298 -1.01 -20.94 -15.26
C ALA A 298 -1.31 -22.38 -15.72
N PHE A 299 -2.17 -23.10 -15.00
CA PHE A 299 -2.54 -24.50 -15.26
C PHE A 299 -4.00 -24.69 -15.70
N ARG A 300 -4.72 -23.60 -15.97
CA ARG A 300 -6.14 -23.65 -16.30
C ARG A 300 -6.37 -24.33 -17.64
N ASN A 301 -7.31 -25.28 -17.69
CA ASN A 301 -7.76 -25.85 -18.96
C ASN A 301 -8.70 -24.86 -19.64
N ARG A 302 -8.18 -24.07 -20.58
CA ARG A 302 -8.94 -23.01 -21.26
C ARG A 302 -10.19 -23.50 -22.02
N THR A 303 -10.27 -24.80 -22.31
CA THR A 303 -11.42 -25.42 -22.96
C THR A 303 -12.51 -25.84 -21.97
N ASN A 304 -12.15 -26.17 -20.72
CA ASN A 304 -13.09 -26.67 -19.70
C ASN A 304 -13.44 -25.63 -18.63
N ASP A 305 -12.53 -24.71 -18.32
CA ASP A 305 -12.63 -23.82 -17.17
C ASP A 305 -12.70 -22.35 -17.60
N PRO A 306 -13.70 -21.57 -17.15
CA PRO A 306 -13.71 -20.12 -17.36
C PRO A 306 -12.64 -19.43 -16.49
N SER A 307 -12.04 -18.37 -17.01
CA SER A 307 -11.22 -17.46 -16.20
C SER A 307 -12.09 -16.57 -15.30
N ILE A 308 -11.50 -16.00 -14.25
CA ILE A 308 -12.16 -15.01 -13.39
C ILE A 308 -12.71 -13.81 -14.16
N VAL A 309 -12.02 -13.38 -15.23
CA VAL A 309 -12.46 -12.31 -16.12
C VAL A 309 -13.80 -12.66 -16.77
N GLU A 310 -13.92 -13.89 -17.28
CA GLU A 310 -15.12 -14.36 -17.96
C GLU A 310 -16.26 -14.61 -16.98
N MET A 311 -15.97 -15.16 -15.79
CA MET A 311 -16.95 -15.33 -14.71
C MET A 311 -17.51 -13.99 -14.25
N THR A 312 -16.64 -13.00 -14.02
CA THR A 312 -17.02 -11.63 -13.62
C THR A 312 -17.92 -11.00 -14.67
N GLU A 313 -17.55 -11.08 -15.95
CA GLU A 313 -18.38 -10.57 -17.04
C GLU A 313 -19.77 -11.22 -17.06
N LYS A 314 -19.84 -12.55 -16.92
CA LYS A 314 -21.12 -13.27 -16.94
C LYS A 314 -21.99 -12.87 -15.76
N ALA A 315 -21.40 -12.74 -14.57
CA ALA A 315 -22.10 -12.30 -13.37
C ALA A 315 -22.68 -10.89 -13.55
N ILE A 316 -21.86 -9.91 -13.98
CA ILE A 316 -22.31 -8.53 -14.19
C ILE A 316 -23.46 -8.49 -15.21
N ARG A 317 -23.36 -9.22 -16.32
CA ARG A 317 -24.41 -9.23 -17.36
C ARG A 317 -25.74 -9.78 -16.85
N ILE A 318 -25.73 -10.78 -15.97
CA ILE A 318 -26.95 -11.35 -15.36
C ILE A 318 -27.51 -10.42 -14.28
N LEU A 319 -26.66 -9.95 -13.37
CA LEU A 319 -27.05 -9.11 -12.22
C LEU A 319 -27.55 -7.72 -12.64
N SER A 320 -26.99 -7.16 -13.71
CA SER A 320 -27.35 -5.83 -14.22
C SER A 320 -28.79 -5.73 -14.74
N LYS A 321 -29.48 -6.86 -14.91
CA LYS A 321 -30.90 -6.89 -15.28
C LYS A 321 -31.80 -6.31 -14.18
N ASN A 322 -31.36 -6.33 -12.92
CA ASN A 322 -32.18 -5.83 -11.81
C ASN A 322 -32.14 -4.29 -11.75
N PRO A 323 -33.27 -3.59 -11.92
CA PRO A 323 -33.30 -2.13 -11.90
C PRO A 323 -32.94 -1.53 -10.52
N LYS A 324 -33.08 -2.30 -9.43
CA LYS A 324 -32.63 -1.89 -8.09
C LYS A 324 -31.10 -1.94 -7.93
N GLY A 325 -30.40 -2.48 -8.92
CA GLY A 325 -28.96 -2.70 -8.92
C GLY A 325 -28.54 -4.00 -8.25
N PHE A 326 -27.23 -4.15 -8.04
CA PHE A 326 -26.67 -5.39 -7.52
C PHE A 326 -25.51 -5.18 -6.52
N PHE A 327 -25.22 -6.21 -5.75
CA PHE A 327 -23.96 -6.38 -5.02
C PHE A 327 -23.21 -7.57 -5.62
N LEU A 328 -21.97 -7.39 -6.03
CA LEU A 328 -21.12 -8.46 -6.56
C LEU A 328 -19.84 -8.54 -5.74
N PHE A 329 -19.57 -9.71 -5.19
CA PHE A 329 -18.26 -10.06 -4.65
C PHE A 329 -17.47 -10.82 -5.71
N VAL A 330 -16.26 -10.38 -5.99
CA VAL A 330 -15.31 -11.05 -6.89
C VAL A 330 -14.02 -11.27 -6.13
N GLU A 331 -13.59 -12.52 -6.03
CA GLU A 331 -12.35 -12.90 -5.39
C GLU A 331 -11.47 -13.66 -6.36
N ASP A 332 -10.18 -13.34 -6.36
CA ASP A 332 -9.20 -14.20 -7.00
C ASP A 332 -8.76 -15.31 -6.04
N ASP A 333 -9.41 -16.47 -6.24
CA ASP A 333 -9.25 -17.86 -5.74
C ASP A 333 -8.60 -18.11 -4.38
N GLY A 334 -8.36 -17.13 -3.52
CA GLY A 334 -7.28 -17.32 -2.55
C GLY A 334 -6.04 -17.92 -3.21
N ARG A 335 -5.80 -17.81 -4.53
CA ARG A 335 -4.67 -18.45 -5.22
C ARG A 335 -3.51 -17.51 -5.32
N ILE A 336 -3.76 -16.22 -5.21
CA ILE A 336 -2.75 -15.28 -4.73
C ILE A 336 -2.22 -15.83 -3.39
N ASP A 337 -3.10 -16.00 -2.38
CA ASP A 337 -2.78 -16.60 -1.08
C ASP A 337 -2.15 -18.00 -1.15
N HIS A 338 -2.76 -18.96 -1.86
CA HIS A 338 -2.25 -20.33 -1.99
C HIS A 338 -0.91 -20.38 -2.73
N GLY A 339 -0.70 -19.49 -3.71
CA GLY A 339 0.59 -19.34 -4.41
C GLY A 339 1.67 -18.85 -3.45
N HIS A 340 1.34 -17.86 -2.62
CA HIS A 340 2.23 -17.39 -1.56
C HIS A 340 2.49 -18.45 -0.49
N HIS A 341 1.47 -19.14 0.02
CA HIS A 341 1.57 -20.26 0.95
C HIS A 341 2.49 -21.37 0.43
N GLY A 342 2.39 -21.70 -0.87
CA GLY A 342 3.26 -22.66 -1.53
C GLY A 342 4.69 -22.15 -1.75
N GLY A 343 5.00 -20.89 -1.44
CA GLY A 343 6.28 -20.26 -1.74
C GLY A 343 6.52 -20.03 -3.23
N VAL A 344 5.48 -20.09 -4.07
CA VAL A 344 5.56 -20.03 -5.55
C VAL A 344 4.99 -18.69 -6.05
N ALA A 345 5.82 -17.67 -6.05
CA ALA A 345 5.42 -16.31 -6.45
C ALA A 345 4.91 -16.22 -7.89
N LYS A 346 5.37 -17.09 -8.80
CA LYS A 346 4.89 -17.08 -10.19
C LYS A 346 3.39 -17.37 -10.29
N LEU A 347 2.89 -18.27 -9.45
CA LEU A 347 1.47 -18.52 -9.33
C LEU A 347 0.76 -17.30 -8.73
N ALA A 348 1.21 -16.82 -7.56
CA ALA A 348 0.56 -15.71 -6.87
C ALA A 348 0.46 -14.41 -7.72
N LEU A 349 1.54 -14.05 -8.44
CA LEU A 349 1.56 -12.84 -9.26
C LEU A 349 0.75 -13.00 -10.56
N THR A 350 0.72 -14.20 -11.16
CA THR A 350 -0.11 -14.44 -12.36
C THR A 350 -1.60 -14.33 -12.04
N GLU A 351 -2.00 -14.88 -10.89
CA GLU A 351 -3.36 -14.76 -10.35
C GLU A 351 -3.73 -13.29 -10.07
N THR A 352 -2.83 -12.51 -9.46
CA THR A 352 -3.01 -11.07 -9.25
C THR A 352 -3.23 -10.30 -10.57
N VAL A 353 -2.48 -10.64 -11.63
CA VAL A 353 -2.67 -10.04 -12.96
C VAL A 353 -4.05 -10.39 -13.54
N MET A 354 -4.57 -11.59 -13.28
CA MET A 354 -5.91 -11.99 -13.73
C MET A 354 -7.03 -11.28 -12.97
N LEU A 355 -6.88 -11.06 -11.67
CA LEU A 355 -7.79 -10.22 -10.88
C LEU A 355 -7.83 -8.80 -11.42
N ASP A 356 -6.67 -8.20 -11.70
CA ASP A 356 -6.60 -6.85 -12.24
C ASP A 356 -7.27 -6.74 -13.63
N ARG A 357 -7.13 -7.77 -14.47
CA ARG A 357 -7.88 -7.88 -15.74
C ARG A 357 -9.40 -8.00 -15.51
N ALA A 358 -9.83 -8.67 -14.44
CA ALA A 358 -11.25 -8.74 -14.09
C ALA A 358 -11.80 -7.39 -13.60
N ILE A 359 -10.99 -6.63 -12.85
CA ILE A 359 -11.27 -5.24 -12.44
C ILE A 359 -11.42 -4.34 -13.68
N GLN A 360 -10.48 -4.44 -14.63
CA GLN A 360 -10.57 -3.74 -15.91
C GLN A 360 -11.85 -4.10 -16.64
N ARG A 361 -12.16 -5.40 -16.75
CA ARG A 361 -13.36 -5.86 -17.46
C ARG A 361 -14.65 -5.39 -16.81
N ALA A 362 -14.73 -5.34 -15.48
CA ALA A 362 -15.90 -4.81 -14.80
C ALA A 362 -16.08 -3.30 -15.01
N ALA A 363 -14.99 -2.54 -15.09
CA ALA A 363 -15.03 -1.12 -15.40
C ALA A 363 -15.59 -0.85 -16.81
N GLU A 364 -15.36 -1.75 -17.78
CA GLU A 364 -15.95 -1.67 -19.13
C GLU A 364 -17.45 -2.00 -19.17
N LEU A 365 -17.95 -2.76 -18.19
CA LEU A 365 -19.32 -3.28 -18.15
C LEU A 365 -20.25 -2.48 -17.21
N THR A 366 -19.71 -1.51 -16.47
CA THR A 366 -20.45 -0.72 -15.48
C THR A 366 -20.19 0.76 -15.66
N HIS A 367 -21.07 1.60 -15.12
CA HIS A 367 -20.88 3.05 -15.13
C HIS A 367 -20.43 3.53 -13.76
N GLU A 368 -19.30 4.23 -13.72
CA GLU A 368 -18.79 4.85 -12.49
C GLU A 368 -19.78 5.86 -11.88
N SER A 369 -20.77 6.34 -12.65
CA SER A 369 -21.84 7.23 -12.17
C SER A 369 -22.91 6.54 -11.35
N ASP A 370 -22.97 5.21 -11.31
CA ASP A 370 -23.96 4.50 -10.49
C ASP A 370 -23.38 3.28 -9.76
N THR A 371 -22.12 2.93 -10.02
CA THR A 371 -21.45 1.74 -9.48
C THR A 371 -20.28 2.15 -8.59
N LEU A 372 -20.35 1.79 -7.31
CA LEU A 372 -19.21 1.84 -6.41
C LEU A 372 -18.39 0.57 -6.62
N THR A 373 -17.13 0.72 -7.02
CA THR A 373 -16.18 -0.39 -7.10
C THR A 373 -15.13 -0.19 -6.04
N VAL A 374 -14.90 -1.23 -5.23
CA VAL A 374 -13.87 -1.30 -4.19
C VAL A 374 -12.97 -2.48 -4.50
N VAL A 375 -11.66 -2.29 -4.46
CA VAL A 375 -10.64 -3.33 -4.55
C VAL A 375 -9.86 -3.33 -3.25
N THR A 376 -9.65 -4.47 -2.62
CA THR A 376 -8.80 -4.57 -1.43
C THR A 376 -8.25 -5.98 -1.28
N ALA A 377 -7.50 -6.21 -0.21
CA ALA A 377 -7.09 -7.52 0.24
C ALA A 377 -7.65 -7.78 1.65
N ASP A 378 -7.67 -9.04 2.04
CA ASP A 378 -8.06 -9.43 3.38
C ASP A 378 -6.87 -9.41 4.36
N HIS A 379 -5.69 -9.81 3.90
CA HIS A 379 -4.39 -9.69 4.57
C HIS A 379 -3.25 -9.68 3.53
N SER A 380 -2.01 -9.64 4.01
CA SER A 380 -0.80 -9.71 3.18
C SER A 380 -0.08 -11.06 3.37
N HIS A 381 1.16 -11.17 2.90
CA HIS A 381 2.09 -12.30 3.07
C HIS A 381 3.47 -11.81 3.49
N VAL A 382 4.33 -12.71 3.98
CA VAL A 382 5.75 -12.39 4.23
C VAL A 382 6.58 -12.44 2.94
N PHE A 383 5.96 -12.01 1.84
CA PHE A 383 6.49 -11.89 0.49
C PHE A 383 7.23 -10.55 0.33
N THR A 384 8.45 -10.61 -0.19
CA THR A 384 9.28 -9.43 -0.40
C THR A 384 10.02 -9.52 -1.74
N PHE A 385 10.34 -8.38 -2.34
CA PHE A 385 11.21 -8.34 -3.52
C PHE A 385 12.27 -7.23 -3.36
N GLY A 386 13.52 -7.59 -3.66
CA GLY A 386 14.74 -6.88 -3.26
C GLY A 386 15.88 -7.05 -4.27
N GLY A 387 17.10 -6.72 -3.84
CA GLY A 387 18.32 -7.26 -4.48
C GLY A 387 19.08 -6.36 -5.47
N ASN A 388 18.87 -5.04 -5.44
CA ASN A 388 19.60 -4.07 -6.31
C ASN A 388 19.50 -4.42 -7.81
N THR A 389 18.30 -4.75 -8.28
CA THR A 389 18.05 -5.16 -9.67
C THR A 389 17.94 -3.95 -10.62
N PRO A 390 18.49 -4.05 -11.86
CA PRO A 390 18.39 -2.99 -12.86
C PRO A 390 16.95 -2.86 -13.37
N ARG A 391 16.63 -1.72 -13.98
CA ARG A 391 15.31 -1.49 -14.58
C ARG A 391 14.99 -2.56 -15.62
N GLY A 392 13.77 -3.10 -15.60
CA GLY A 392 13.37 -4.14 -16.54
C GLY A 392 13.93 -5.53 -16.23
N ASN A 393 14.55 -5.73 -15.07
CA ASN A 393 14.94 -7.06 -14.61
C ASN A 393 13.69 -7.96 -14.48
N PRO A 394 13.69 -9.20 -15.03
CA PRO A 394 12.57 -10.11 -14.86
C PRO A 394 12.20 -10.25 -13.38
N ILE A 395 10.92 -10.09 -13.03
CA ILE A 395 10.50 -10.08 -11.63
C ILE A 395 10.84 -11.38 -10.87
N PHE A 396 10.90 -12.50 -11.59
CA PHE A 396 11.32 -13.81 -11.07
C PHE A 396 12.83 -14.07 -11.17
N GLY A 397 13.59 -13.10 -11.70
CA GLY A 397 15.01 -13.22 -11.99
C GLY A 397 15.90 -13.11 -10.76
N LEU A 398 17.21 -13.27 -11.00
CA LEU A 398 18.24 -13.12 -9.98
C LEU A 398 18.52 -11.65 -9.65
N ALA A 399 18.90 -11.41 -8.40
CA ALA A 399 19.57 -10.19 -7.99
C ALA A 399 20.94 -10.06 -8.69
N THR A 400 21.39 -8.83 -8.93
CA THR A 400 22.70 -8.59 -9.60
C THR A 400 23.89 -8.83 -8.68
N LYS A 401 23.72 -8.62 -7.38
CA LYS A 401 24.74 -8.89 -6.37
C LYS A 401 24.60 -10.32 -5.88
N LEU A 402 25.74 -10.95 -5.57
CA LEU A 402 25.77 -12.19 -4.82
C LEU A 402 25.45 -11.93 -3.34
N GLY A 403 24.98 -12.96 -2.65
CA GLY A 403 24.89 -12.95 -1.19
C GLY A 403 26.28 -12.87 -0.54
N GLU A 404 26.32 -12.64 0.78
CA GLU A 404 27.58 -12.69 1.55
C GLU A 404 28.22 -14.10 1.55
N ASP A 405 27.47 -15.11 1.12
CA ASP A 405 27.90 -16.48 0.89
C ASP A 405 28.45 -16.74 -0.53
N ASP A 406 28.64 -15.68 -1.34
CA ASP A 406 29.06 -15.71 -2.74
C ASP A 406 28.13 -16.53 -3.66
N LEU A 407 26.86 -16.73 -3.26
CA LEU A 407 25.87 -17.47 -4.04
C LEU A 407 24.80 -16.53 -4.64
N PRO A 408 24.26 -16.83 -5.85
CA PRO A 408 23.17 -16.05 -6.44
C PRO A 408 21.87 -16.24 -5.64
N PHE A 409 21.01 -15.22 -5.63
CA PHE A 409 19.67 -15.27 -5.02
C PHE A 409 18.66 -14.56 -5.92
N THR A 410 17.38 -14.93 -5.82
CA THR A 410 16.28 -14.30 -6.57
C THR A 410 15.95 -12.91 -6.03
N SER A 411 15.41 -12.03 -6.88
CA SER A 411 14.87 -10.74 -6.42
C SER A 411 13.75 -10.95 -5.41
N ILE A 412 12.82 -11.86 -5.70
CA ILE A 412 11.76 -12.28 -4.78
C ILE A 412 12.31 -13.26 -3.73
N LEU A 413 11.91 -13.06 -2.47
CA LEU A 413 12.15 -13.96 -1.34
C LEU A 413 10.94 -13.97 -0.40
N TYR A 414 10.80 -15.06 0.35
CA TYR A 414 9.84 -15.14 1.46
C TYR A 414 10.58 -15.16 2.80
N ALA A 415 9.98 -14.57 3.83
CA ALA A 415 10.59 -14.59 5.15
C ALA A 415 10.45 -15.95 5.86
N ASN A 416 9.44 -16.75 5.51
CA ASN A 416 9.26 -18.13 5.94
C ASN A 416 8.53 -18.94 4.85
N GLY A 417 8.50 -20.26 4.94
CA GLY A 417 7.75 -21.11 4.00
C GLY A 417 8.54 -22.30 3.45
N PRO A 418 7.94 -23.01 2.47
CA PRO A 418 8.44 -24.30 2.00
C PRO A 418 9.69 -24.20 1.11
N GLY A 419 9.98 -23.01 0.56
CA GLY A 419 11.18 -22.78 -0.25
C GLY A 419 12.50 -22.71 0.53
N TYR A 420 12.49 -22.98 1.84
CA TYR A 420 13.72 -23.12 2.62
C TYR A 420 14.48 -24.37 2.16
N THR A 421 15.60 -24.18 1.45
CA THR A 421 16.41 -25.28 0.91
C THR A 421 17.88 -25.15 1.30
N HIS A 422 18.43 -26.22 1.89
CA HIS A 422 19.86 -26.36 2.20
C HIS A 422 20.44 -27.62 1.59
N VAL A 423 21.55 -27.47 0.88
CA VAL A 423 22.30 -28.57 0.28
C VAL A 423 23.67 -28.63 0.94
N ASN A 424 24.00 -29.77 1.56
CA ASN A 424 25.26 -29.99 2.27
C ASN A 424 25.59 -28.93 3.36
N GLY A 425 24.56 -28.41 4.03
CA GLY A 425 24.71 -27.42 5.11
C GLY A 425 24.89 -25.98 4.63
N SER A 426 24.78 -25.71 3.33
CA SER A 426 24.79 -24.37 2.74
C SER A 426 23.48 -24.07 2.01
N ARG A 427 23.18 -22.80 1.78
CA ARG A 427 22.08 -22.36 0.92
C ARG A 427 22.25 -22.95 -0.49
N GLU A 428 21.15 -23.32 -1.13
CA GLU A 428 21.18 -23.86 -2.48
C GLU A 428 21.75 -22.84 -3.49
N ASN A 429 22.66 -23.30 -4.36
CA ASN A 429 23.19 -22.50 -5.45
C ASN A 429 22.25 -22.54 -6.66
N LEU A 430 21.64 -21.40 -6.98
CA LEU A 430 20.63 -21.28 -8.04
C LEU A 430 21.19 -21.30 -9.47
N THR A 431 22.51 -21.39 -9.66
CA THR A 431 23.14 -21.35 -11.00
C THR A 431 22.63 -22.46 -11.94
N ALA A 432 22.27 -23.63 -11.40
CA ALA A 432 21.78 -24.77 -12.16
C ALA A 432 20.28 -25.06 -11.95
N VAL A 433 19.57 -24.16 -11.28
CA VAL A 433 18.14 -24.29 -10.97
C VAL A 433 17.35 -23.50 -12.00
N ASP A 434 16.29 -24.10 -12.55
CA ASP A 434 15.35 -23.37 -13.40
C ASP A 434 14.42 -22.50 -12.54
N ILE A 435 14.86 -21.28 -12.25
CA ILE A 435 14.10 -20.31 -11.45
C ILE A 435 12.88 -19.74 -12.18
N PHE A 436 12.71 -20.06 -13.47
CA PHE A 436 11.55 -19.62 -14.27
C PHE A 436 10.47 -20.70 -14.39
N ASP A 437 10.67 -21.88 -13.79
CA ASP A 437 9.66 -22.93 -13.71
C ASP A 437 8.37 -22.41 -13.05
N ASP A 438 7.21 -22.87 -13.54
CA ASP A 438 5.88 -22.45 -13.04
C ASP A 438 5.65 -22.81 -11.57
N GLU A 439 6.39 -23.79 -11.06
CA GLU A 439 6.31 -24.32 -9.69
C GLU A 439 7.58 -24.01 -8.86
N TYR A 440 8.48 -23.13 -9.35
CA TYR A 440 9.68 -22.75 -8.58
C TYR A 440 9.32 -22.06 -7.27
N MET A 441 9.74 -22.67 -6.15
CA MET A 441 9.60 -22.13 -4.81
C MET A 441 10.75 -21.17 -4.50
N GLN A 442 10.46 -19.89 -4.27
CA GLN A 442 11.49 -18.92 -3.90
C GLN A 442 12.06 -19.22 -2.52
N GLN A 443 13.35 -18.93 -2.34
CA GLN A 443 14.04 -19.21 -1.08
C GLN A 443 13.38 -18.51 0.11
N ALA A 444 13.35 -19.21 1.24
CA ALA A 444 12.78 -18.72 2.49
C ALA A 444 13.77 -18.76 3.66
N ALA A 445 13.62 -17.86 4.65
CA ALA A 445 14.51 -17.78 5.80
C ALA A 445 14.19 -18.79 6.93
N VAL A 446 12.92 -19.16 7.09
CA VAL A 446 12.44 -20.12 8.11
C VAL A 446 11.66 -21.27 7.44
N PRO A 447 12.00 -22.55 7.70
CA PRO A 447 11.30 -23.68 7.10
C PRO A 447 9.91 -23.87 7.72
N LEU A 448 8.88 -23.80 6.89
CA LEU A 448 7.50 -24.13 7.23
C LEU A 448 6.86 -24.87 6.05
N GLU A 449 5.96 -25.82 6.33
CA GLU A 449 5.20 -26.54 5.30
C GLU A 449 4.41 -25.58 4.40
N ILE A 450 3.90 -24.50 5.00
CA ILE A 450 3.25 -23.39 4.31
C ILE A 450 3.86 -22.08 4.80
N GLU A 451 4.06 -21.15 3.89
CA GLU A 451 4.36 -19.76 4.24
C GLU A 451 3.20 -19.15 5.06
N THR A 452 3.47 -18.12 5.88
CA THR A 452 2.44 -17.48 6.72
C THR A 452 1.99 -16.14 6.18
N HIS A 453 0.73 -15.75 6.39
CA HIS A 453 0.27 -14.39 6.12
C HIS A 453 1.15 -13.30 6.79
N GLY A 454 1.10 -12.10 6.21
CA GLY A 454 1.66 -10.85 6.72
C GLY A 454 0.61 -10.04 7.48
N GLY A 455 1.02 -9.43 8.59
CA GLY A 455 0.14 -8.65 9.48
C GLY A 455 0.09 -7.15 9.18
N GLU A 456 0.79 -6.69 8.16
CA GLU A 456 0.80 -5.29 7.76
C GLU A 456 -0.54 -4.83 7.15
N ASP A 457 -0.75 -3.51 7.14
CA ASP A 457 -1.92 -2.92 6.50
C ASP A 457 -1.96 -3.23 4.99
N VAL A 458 -3.16 -3.39 4.45
CA VAL A 458 -3.38 -3.60 3.00
C VAL A 458 -4.09 -2.41 2.38
N ALA A 459 -3.91 -2.21 1.06
CA ALA A 459 -4.55 -1.10 0.36
C ALA A 459 -6.05 -1.34 0.11
N ILE A 460 -6.83 -0.25 0.15
CA ILE A 460 -8.19 -0.17 -0.36
C ILE A 460 -8.19 0.83 -1.51
N TYR A 461 -8.64 0.41 -2.70
CA TYR A 461 -8.84 1.26 -3.86
C TYR A 461 -10.34 1.44 -4.11
N ALA A 462 -10.84 2.67 -4.24
CA ALA A 462 -12.26 2.93 -4.47
C ALA A 462 -12.52 3.93 -5.60
N LYS A 463 -13.57 3.66 -6.41
CA LYS A 463 -14.10 4.59 -7.42
C LYS A 463 -15.62 4.51 -7.53
N GLY A 464 -16.24 5.61 -7.94
CA GLY A 464 -17.70 5.71 -8.06
C GLY A 464 -18.40 6.47 -6.93
N PRO A 465 -19.72 6.31 -6.78
CA PRO A 465 -20.52 7.01 -5.79
C PRO A 465 -20.01 6.71 -4.37
N MET A 466 -19.78 7.76 -3.59
CA MET A 466 -19.23 7.71 -2.23
C MET A 466 -17.82 7.13 -2.08
N ALA A 467 -17.06 6.97 -3.17
CA ALA A 467 -15.72 6.40 -3.09
C ALA A 467 -14.73 7.26 -2.27
N HIS A 468 -14.96 8.57 -2.15
CA HIS A 468 -14.20 9.48 -1.29
C HIS A 468 -14.31 9.18 0.21
N LEU A 469 -15.21 8.28 0.62
CA LEU A 469 -15.27 7.80 2.00
C LEU A 469 -14.10 6.88 2.35
N PHE A 470 -13.39 6.35 1.36
CA PHE A 470 -12.19 5.54 1.54
C PHE A 470 -10.97 6.46 1.49
N HIS A 471 -10.49 6.86 2.66
CA HIS A 471 -9.32 7.73 2.82
C HIS A 471 -8.57 7.38 4.10
N GLY A 472 -7.32 7.86 4.22
CA GLY A 472 -6.51 7.71 5.42
C GLY A 472 -6.25 6.25 5.80
N VAL A 473 -6.17 5.99 7.10
CA VAL A 473 -6.03 4.65 7.67
C VAL A 473 -7.33 4.24 8.36
N GLN A 474 -7.89 3.09 7.97
CA GLN A 474 -9.18 2.61 8.43
C GLN A 474 -9.07 1.22 9.06
N GLU A 475 -9.98 0.89 9.97
CA GLU A 475 -10.19 -0.51 10.34
C GLU A 475 -10.80 -1.27 9.16
N GLN A 476 -10.40 -2.53 8.94
CA GLN A 476 -10.97 -3.33 7.84
C GLN A 476 -12.50 -3.46 7.88
N SER A 477 -13.10 -3.43 9.09
CA SER A 477 -14.55 -3.45 9.26
C SER A 477 -15.25 -2.22 8.64
N TYR A 478 -14.54 -1.10 8.47
CA TYR A 478 -15.08 0.09 7.84
C TYR A 478 -15.48 -0.13 6.38
N VAL A 479 -14.82 -1.06 5.66
CA VAL A 479 -15.12 -1.37 4.24
C VAL A 479 -16.59 -1.73 4.05
N ALA A 480 -17.11 -2.64 4.89
CA ALA A 480 -18.52 -3.04 4.87
C ALA A 480 -19.47 -1.86 5.16
N HIS A 481 -19.09 -1.00 6.11
CA HIS A 481 -19.89 0.15 6.51
C HIS A 481 -19.95 1.23 5.42
N ALA A 482 -18.82 1.55 4.79
CA ALA A 482 -18.75 2.49 3.67
C ALA A 482 -19.55 2.00 2.46
N MET A 483 -19.45 0.71 2.11
CA MET A 483 -20.29 0.13 1.05
C MET A 483 -21.79 0.17 1.40
N ALA A 484 -22.16 -0.23 2.62
CA ALA A 484 -23.55 -0.19 3.06
C ALA A 484 -24.11 1.23 3.03
N TYR A 485 -23.33 2.22 3.48
CA TYR A 485 -23.68 3.64 3.40
C TYR A 485 -23.80 4.10 1.95
N ALA A 486 -22.89 3.74 1.05
CA ALA A 486 -22.97 4.16 -0.34
C ALA A 486 -24.28 3.73 -1.03
N ALA A 487 -24.79 2.53 -0.73
CA ALA A 487 -26.00 1.99 -1.34
C ALA A 487 -27.29 2.12 -0.49
N CYS A 488 -27.21 2.74 0.68
CA CYS A 488 -28.32 2.90 1.63
C CYS A 488 -28.92 1.60 2.12
N LEU A 489 -28.01 0.67 2.36
CA LEU A 489 -28.29 -0.60 3.01
C LEU A 489 -28.28 -0.40 4.53
N GLU A 490 -28.95 -1.29 5.26
CA GLU A 490 -28.92 -1.29 6.72
C GLU A 490 -27.46 -1.25 7.26
N PRO A 491 -27.16 -0.48 8.33
CA PRO A 491 -28.05 0.35 9.15
C PRO A 491 -28.25 1.79 8.62
N TYR A 492 -27.90 2.07 7.36
CA TYR A 492 -27.83 3.42 6.77
C TYR A 492 -28.96 3.71 5.78
N THR A 493 -30.19 3.30 6.08
CA THR A 493 -31.33 3.45 5.15
C THR A 493 -31.70 4.90 4.82
N ASN A 494 -31.34 5.85 5.69
CA ASN A 494 -31.62 7.29 5.52
C ASN A 494 -30.53 8.05 4.74
N CYS A 495 -29.82 7.40 3.82
CA CYS A 495 -28.76 8.03 3.04
C CYS A 495 -29.14 8.26 1.55
N PRO A 496 -28.27 8.94 0.79
CA PRO A 496 -27.38 9.99 1.27
C PRO A 496 -28.21 11.08 1.95
N LEU A 497 -27.74 11.61 3.08
CA LEU A 497 -28.39 12.78 3.66
C LEU A 497 -28.23 13.94 2.66
N ASP A 498 -29.35 14.51 2.19
CA ASP A 498 -29.32 15.76 1.42
C ASP A 498 -28.65 16.83 2.31
N LEU A 499 -27.42 17.19 1.98
CA LEU A 499 -26.64 18.22 2.70
C LEU A 499 -27.21 19.66 2.53
N HIS A 500 -28.45 19.80 2.04
CA HIS A 500 -29.14 21.08 1.87
C HIS A 500 -30.11 21.44 3.03
N GLY A 501 -30.20 20.63 4.09
CA GLY A 501 -31.04 20.93 5.26
C GLY A 501 -30.22 21.42 6.46
N THR A 502 -30.34 22.70 6.83
CA THR A 502 -29.86 23.22 8.12
C THR A 502 -30.58 22.51 9.27
N ALA A 503 -29.92 21.56 9.93
CA ALA A 503 -30.43 20.93 11.15
C ALA A 503 -29.59 21.39 12.35
N GLY A 504 -30.27 22.06 13.29
CA GLY A 504 -29.69 22.72 14.44
C GLY A 504 -28.91 21.81 15.38
N CYS A 505 -27.81 22.37 15.87
CA CYS A 505 -26.98 21.82 16.92
C CYS A 505 -27.82 21.60 18.19
N ARG A 506 -27.96 20.34 18.64
CA ARG A 506 -28.36 20.03 20.02
C ARG A 506 -27.16 19.44 20.74
N ASN A 507 -26.69 20.19 21.73
CA ASN A 507 -25.69 19.79 22.70
C ASN A 507 -26.02 18.42 23.32
N MET A 508 -25.09 17.48 23.25
CA MET A 508 -24.94 16.45 24.27
C MET A 508 -23.68 16.74 25.08
N LEU A 509 -23.90 17.03 26.37
CA LEU A 509 -22.89 17.33 27.37
C LEU A 509 -22.28 16.04 27.93
N SER A 510 -20.95 16.11 28.08
CA SER A 510 -20.11 15.56 29.16
C SER A 510 -20.15 14.06 29.45
N TRP A 511 -19.02 13.40 29.15
CA TRP A 511 -18.55 12.22 29.87
C TRP A 511 -17.26 12.56 30.60
N THR A 512 -17.28 12.40 31.92
CA THR A 512 -16.11 12.43 32.81
C THR A 512 -15.24 11.21 32.56
N LEU A 513 -13.96 11.45 32.24
CA LEU A 513 -12.90 10.44 32.16
C LEU A 513 -12.68 9.79 33.52
N VAL A 514 -12.93 8.48 33.61
CA VAL A 514 -12.42 7.63 34.70
C VAL A 514 -11.30 6.78 34.12
N SER A 515 -10.06 7.17 34.44
CA SER A 515 -8.84 6.53 34.00
C SER A 515 -8.54 5.29 34.87
N THR A 516 -9.07 4.14 34.49
CA THR A 516 -8.59 2.82 34.95
C THR A 516 -8.58 1.85 33.77
N ALA A 517 -7.67 2.06 32.82
CA ALA A 517 -7.64 1.35 31.55
C ALA A 517 -6.44 0.41 31.44
N GLY A 518 -6.73 -0.89 31.32
CA GLY A 518 -5.76 -1.95 31.02
C GLY A 518 -6.46 -3.29 30.77
N LEU A 519 -7.56 -3.57 31.46
CA LEU A 519 -8.34 -4.81 31.30
C LEU A 519 -9.72 -4.66 30.61
N PHE A 520 -10.25 -3.45 30.44
CA PHE A 520 -11.61 -3.24 29.92
C PHE A 520 -11.73 -3.29 28.37
N TRP A 521 -10.66 -2.97 27.63
CA TRP A 521 -10.72 -2.85 26.16
C TRP A 521 -10.99 -4.18 25.43
N LEU A 522 -10.46 -5.30 25.92
CA LEU A 522 -10.61 -6.63 25.29
C LEU A 522 -12.04 -7.19 25.28
N VAL A 523 -12.93 -6.66 26.14
CA VAL A 523 -14.32 -7.16 26.26
C VAL A 523 -15.27 -6.42 25.31
N GLU A 524 -15.04 -5.13 25.07
CA GLU A 524 -15.92 -4.31 24.22
C GLU A 524 -15.82 -4.69 22.74
N GLU A 525 -14.61 -5.02 22.26
CA GLU A 525 -14.36 -5.42 20.87
C GLU A 525 -15.03 -6.74 20.47
N GLN A 526 -15.47 -7.54 21.44
CA GLN A 526 -16.26 -8.75 21.18
C GLN A 526 -17.71 -8.41 20.79
N ASP A 527 -18.19 -7.21 21.14
CA ASP A 527 -19.55 -6.76 20.85
C ASP A 527 -19.63 -6.07 19.48
N PRO A 528 -20.54 -6.49 18.58
CA PRO A 528 -20.77 -5.81 17.30
C PRO A 528 -21.04 -4.31 17.41
N ILE A 529 -21.67 -3.85 18.50
CA ILE A 529 -22.00 -2.44 18.71
C ILE A 529 -20.74 -1.58 18.73
N PHE A 530 -19.64 -2.06 19.31
CA PHE A 530 -18.36 -1.35 19.34
C PHE A 530 -17.90 -0.99 17.92
N TRP A 531 -17.87 -1.98 17.02
CA TRP A 531 -17.45 -1.78 15.64
C TRP A 531 -18.41 -0.88 14.86
N HIS A 532 -19.71 -0.97 15.11
CA HIS A 532 -20.70 -0.10 14.50
C HIS A 532 -20.57 1.36 14.95
N VAL A 533 -20.24 1.62 16.21
CA VAL A 533 -19.98 2.98 16.72
C VAL A 533 -18.71 3.53 16.08
N LYS A 534 -17.61 2.77 16.13
CA LYS A 534 -16.32 3.17 15.52
C LYS A 534 -16.45 3.47 14.03
N ALA A 535 -17.22 2.65 13.29
CA ALA A 535 -17.47 2.89 11.87
C ALA A 535 -18.38 4.10 11.60
N LYS A 536 -19.37 4.37 12.47
CA LYS A 536 -20.19 5.59 12.37
C LYS A 536 -19.38 6.86 12.62
N GLU A 537 -18.45 6.84 13.58
CA GLU A 537 -17.52 7.94 13.84
C GLU A 537 -16.57 8.18 12.66
N ALA A 538 -16.02 7.10 12.09
CA ALA A 538 -15.21 7.17 10.87
C ALA A 538 -16.03 7.74 9.70
N LEU A 539 -17.25 7.24 9.46
CA LEU A 539 -18.15 7.76 8.42
C LEU A 539 -18.48 9.24 8.63
N HIS A 540 -18.77 9.64 9.87
CA HIS A 540 -19.06 11.04 10.18
C HIS A 540 -17.87 11.94 9.87
N THR A 541 -16.66 11.52 10.27
CA THR A 541 -15.41 12.19 9.92
C THR A 541 -15.28 12.32 8.40
N SER A 542 -15.38 11.22 7.66
CA SER A 542 -15.29 11.18 6.20
C SER A 542 -16.31 12.09 5.49
N LEU A 543 -17.56 12.09 5.96
CA LEU A 543 -18.64 12.92 5.39
C LEU A 543 -18.48 14.41 5.72
N SER A 544 -17.81 14.73 6.83
CA SER A 544 -17.56 16.12 7.26
C SER A 544 -16.33 16.74 6.61
N MET A 545 -15.45 15.91 6.02
CA MET A 545 -14.22 16.37 5.41
C MET A 545 -14.49 17.31 4.24
N LYS A 546 -13.83 18.48 4.29
CA LYS A 546 -13.80 19.43 3.19
C LYS A 546 -12.35 19.66 2.79
N PRO A 547 -12.03 19.62 1.49
CA PRO A 547 -10.72 20.03 1.00
C PRO A 547 -10.36 21.44 1.50
N ASN A 548 -9.23 21.56 2.20
CA ASN A 548 -8.63 22.87 2.46
C ASN A 548 -7.98 23.34 1.15
N THR A 549 -8.53 24.38 0.53
CA THR A 549 -8.06 24.92 -0.76
C THR A 549 -7.28 26.23 -0.60
N HIS A 550 -6.90 26.61 0.63
CA HIS A 550 -6.05 27.76 0.86
C HIS A 550 -4.64 27.57 0.28
N GLN A 551 -3.92 28.68 0.15
CA GLN A 551 -2.49 28.63 -0.13
C GLN A 551 -1.73 28.11 1.09
N ALA A 552 -0.86 27.12 0.90
CA ALA A 552 0.09 26.72 1.92
C ALA A 552 1.13 27.82 2.14
N LYS A 553 1.07 28.44 3.31
CA LYS A 553 2.10 29.36 3.80
C LYS A 553 3.36 28.59 4.16
N ASN A 554 3.20 27.47 4.87
CA ASN A 554 4.30 26.62 5.31
C ASN A 554 4.19 25.24 4.67
N LEU A 555 5.36 24.65 4.40
CA LEU A 555 5.50 23.31 3.85
C LEU A 555 6.40 22.50 4.78
N ILE A 556 5.97 21.31 5.17
CA ILE A 556 6.83 20.35 5.87
C ILE A 556 6.78 19.02 5.14
N LEU A 557 7.95 18.52 4.74
CA LEU A 557 8.11 17.17 4.21
C LEU A 557 8.82 16.34 5.27
N PHE A 558 8.10 15.39 5.84
CA PHE A 558 8.59 14.35 6.73
C PHE A 558 8.93 13.13 5.87
N LEU A 559 10.20 12.74 5.88
CA LEU A 559 10.67 11.53 5.24
C LEU A 559 11.01 10.52 6.33
N GLY A 560 10.14 9.51 6.50
CA GLY A 560 10.42 8.29 7.24
C GLY A 560 11.12 7.40 6.25
N ASP A 561 12.39 7.68 6.07
CA ASP A 561 13.16 7.14 4.99
C ASP A 561 13.20 5.59 5.25
N GLY A 562 13.20 4.74 4.20
CA GLY A 562 13.10 3.25 4.32
C GLY A 562 11.85 2.67 5.02
N MET A 563 10.85 3.49 5.32
CA MET A 563 9.64 3.12 6.06
C MET A 563 8.54 2.57 5.14
N GLY A 564 8.60 1.26 4.86
CA GLY A 564 7.52 0.54 4.18
C GLY A 564 6.24 0.40 5.01
N ILE A 565 5.16 -0.12 4.42
CA ILE A 565 3.87 -0.35 5.10
C ILE A 565 4.02 -1.30 6.30
N SER A 566 4.89 -2.32 6.17
CA SER A 566 5.25 -3.22 7.26
C SER A 566 5.90 -2.49 8.44
N THR A 567 6.80 -1.55 8.17
CA THR A 567 7.46 -0.73 9.20
C THR A 567 6.46 0.18 9.89
N VAL A 568 5.58 0.86 9.14
CA VAL A 568 4.49 1.69 9.68
C VAL A 568 3.60 0.87 10.62
N THR A 569 3.14 -0.30 10.17
CA THR A 569 2.23 -1.14 10.97
C THR A 569 2.93 -1.68 12.22
N ALA A 570 4.17 -2.16 12.09
CA ALA A 570 4.93 -2.66 13.23
C ALA A 570 5.27 -1.55 14.25
N ALA A 571 5.56 -0.32 13.80
CA ALA A 571 5.78 0.83 14.68
C ALA A 571 4.50 1.22 15.43
N ARG A 572 3.33 1.14 14.78
CA ARG A 572 2.02 1.33 15.43
C ARG A 572 1.80 0.33 16.56
N VAL A 573 2.05 -0.95 16.29
CA VAL A 573 1.96 -2.01 17.30
C VAL A 573 2.94 -1.77 18.43
N MET A 574 4.21 -1.45 18.11
CA MET A 574 5.25 -1.16 19.10
C MET A 574 4.88 0.03 19.99
N LYS A 575 4.36 1.13 19.42
CA LYS A 575 3.90 2.30 20.18
C LYS A 575 2.87 1.91 21.23
N GLY A 576 1.86 1.11 20.85
CA GLY A 576 0.85 0.63 21.79
C GLY A 576 1.42 -0.26 22.88
N GLN A 577 2.34 -1.16 22.51
CA GLN A 577 3.01 -2.05 23.46
C GLN A 577 3.90 -1.29 24.45
N MET A 578 4.57 -0.22 24.01
CA MET A 578 5.32 0.70 24.87
C MET A 578 4.41 1.45 25.87
N GLU A 579 3.13 1.64 25.54
CA GLU A 579 2.10 2.21 26.42
C GLU A 579 1.41 1.15 27.31
N GLY A 580 1.83 -0.12 27.25
CA GLY A 580 1.25 -1.22 28.03
C GLY A 580 -0.07 -1.76 27.48
N LYS A 581 -0.41 -1.45 26.22
CA LYS A 581 -1.59 -1.99 25.52
C LYS A 581 -1.21 -3.21 24.65
N THR A 582 -2.18 -3.80 23.94
CA THR A 582 -1.95 -4.94 23.05
C THR A 582 -1.15 -4.54 21.80
N GLY A 583 -1.40 -3.33 21.28
CA GLY A 583 -0.62 -2.73 20.20
C GLY A 583 -1.45 -2.35 18.99
N GLU A 584 -2.23 -3.29 18.45
CA GLU A 584 -2.88 -3.20 17.13
C GLU A 584 -4.00 -2.16 17.07
N GLU A 585 -4.61 -1.86 18.22
CA GLU A 585 -5.59 -0.78 18.40
C GLU A 585 -4.98 0.63 18.37
N SER A 586 -3.66 0.75 18.47
CA SER A 586 -2.98 2.04 18.55
C SER A 586 -3.06 2.81 17.25
N ILE A 587 -2.79 4.11 17.33
CA ILE A 587 -2.85 5.05 16.22
C ILE A 587 -1.57 5.90 16.23
N LEU A 588 -0.89 5.95 15.10
CA LEU A 588 0.22 6.87 14.84
C LEU A 588 -0.35 8.26 14.54
N ALA A 589 0.37 9.33 14.88
CA ALA A 589 0.00 10.69 14.50
C ALA A 589 -0.22 10.82 12.97
N MET A 590 0.62 10.18 12.17
CA MET A 590 0.44 10.14 10.71
C MET A 590 -0.78 9.34 10.25
N ASP A 591 -1.27 8.34 11.01
CA ASP A 591 -2.52 7.62 10.70
C ASP A 591 -3.74 8.57 10.74
N THR A 592 -3.63 9.70 11.46
CA THR A 592 -4.71 10.70 11.58
C THR A 592 -4.77 11.66 10.39
N TYR A 593 -3.85 11.56 9.43
CA TYR A 593 -3.84 12.42 8.27
C TYR A 593 -4.98 12.01 7.32
N PRO A 594 -5.82 12.97 6.88
CA PRO A 594 -7.06 12.65 6.18
C PRO A 594 -6.87 12.23 4.71
N TYR A 595 -5.69 12.44 4.14
CA TYR A 595 -5.41 12.08 2.76
C TYR A 595 -4.25 11.11 2.69
N LEU A 596 -4.43 10.08 1.86
CA LEU A 596 -3.48 9.01 1.67
C LEU A 596 -3.33 8.71 0.17
N ALA A 597 -2.09 8.53 -0.27
CA ALA A 597 -1.73 7.97 -1.57
C ALA A 597 -0.69 6.87 -1.42
N LEU A 598 -0.45 6.12 -2.49
CA LEU A 598 0.71 5.25 -2.62
C LEU A 598 1.70 5.83 -3.64
N SER A 599 2.99 5.70 -3.37
CA SER A 599 4.08 6.23 -4.19
C SER A 599 4.93 5.10 -4.77
N LYS A 600 5.07 5.08 -6.10
CA LYS A 600 5.92 4.09 -6.79
C LYS A 600 7.40 4.41 -6.66
N THR A 601 8.19 3.45 -6.18
CA THR A 601 9.61 3.63 -5.87
C THR A 601 10.50 2.84 -6.83
N TYR A 602 11.21 3.54 -7.72
CA TYR A 602 12.19 2.99 -8.65
C TYR A 602 13.01 4.14 -9.25
N ASN A 603 14.20 3.83 -9.76
CA ASN A 603 15.05 4.78 -10.49
C ASN A 603 14.91 4.55 -12.00
N VAL A 604 15.30 5.53 -12.81
CA VAL A 604 15.24 5.38 -14.28
C VAL A 604 16.03 4.16 -14.76
N ASP A 605 17.17 3.87 -14.12
CA ASP A 605 18.08 2.77 -14.44
C ASP A 605 18.01 1.57 -13.49
N GLN A 606 17.18 1.61 -12.42
CA GLN A 606 17.06 0.52 -11.45
C GLN A 606 15.61 0.23 -11.05
N GLN A 607 15.27 -1.06 -11.03
CA GLN A 607 14.04 -1.58 -10.45
C GLN A 607 14.06 -1.44 -8.92
N MET A 608 15.22 -1.66 -8.31
CA MET A 608 15.45 -1.42 -6.89
C MET A 608 16.14 -0.07 -6.67
N PRO A 609 15.46 0.93 -6.09
CA PRO A 609 16.00 2.27 -5.96
C PRO A 609 17.11 2.37 -4.90
N ASP A 610 17.74 3.53 -4.86
CA ASP A 610 18.50 4.01 -3.71
C ASP A 610 18.03 5.39 -3.29
N SER A 611 18.40 5.80 -2.08
CA SER A 611 18.02 7.09 -1.50
C SER A 611 18.42 8.29 -2.35
N ALA A 612 19.45 8.20 -3.20
CA ALA A 612 19.89 9.35 -4.01
C ALA A 612 18.95 9.63 -5.19
N GLY A 613 18.60 8.59 -5.95
CA GLY A 613 17.68 8.73 -7.08
C GLY A 613 16.26 9.09 -6.62
N THR A 614 15.80 8.49 -5.52
CA THR A 614 14.49 8.76 -4.92
C THR A 614 14.42 10.15 -4.30
N ALA A 615 15.49 10.62 -3.64
CA ALA A 615 15.56 11.98 -3.12
C ALA A 615 15.43 13.04 -4.20
N THR A 616 16.05 12.81 -5.35
CA THR A 616 15.84 13.68 -6.50
C THR A 616 14.37 13.65 -6.97
N ALA A 617 13.70 12.49 -6.92
CA ALA A 617 12.27 12.40 -7.25
C ALA A 617 11.39 13.19 -6.27
N TYR A 618 11.43 12.90 -4.97
CA TYR A 618 10.52 13.54 -4.00
C TYR A 618 10.90 14.98 -3.62
N LEU A 619 12.13 15.46 -3.90
CA LEU A 619 12.51 16.86 -3.66
C LEU A 619 12.52 17.72 -4.94
N CYS A 620 12.90 17.17 -6.09
CA CYS A 620 13.10 17.96 -7.33
C CYS A 620 12.03 17.73 -8.40
N GLY A 621 11.24 16.66 -8.29
CA GLY A 621 10.11 16.38 -9.18
C GLY A 621 10.47 15.62 -10.45
N VAL A 622 11.65 15.01 -10.49
CA VAL A 622 12.10 14.18 -11.62
C VAL A 622 12.77 12.93 -11.10
N LYS A 623 12.58 11.79 -11.78
CA LYS A 623 13.35 10.59 -11.45
C LYS A 623 14.79 10.71 -12.00
N ALA A 624 15.72 10.12 -11.27
CA ALA A 624 17.14 10.17 -11.56
C ALA A 624 17.76 8.76 -11.65
N ASN A 625 19.03 8.70 -12.02
CA ASN A 625 19.79 7.46 -12.02
C ASN A 625 20.30 7.12 -10.61
N TYR A 626 20.55 5.83 -10.38
CA TYR A 626 21.10 5.31 -9.13
C TYR A 626 22.39 6.00 -8.70
N GLY A 627 22.41 6.45 -7.45
CA GLY A 627 23.57 7.10 -6.83
C GLY A 627 23.81 8.56 -7.27
N THR A 628 22.92 9.16 -8.05
CA THR A 628 23.01 10.58 -8.47
C THR A 628 22.07 11.47 -7.63
N LEU A 629 22.49 12.68 -7.30
CA LEU A 629 21.77 13.62 -6.43
C LEU A 629 21.51 14.94 -7.15
N GLY A 630 20.25 15.39 -7.15
CA GLY A 630 19.86 16.68 -7.73
C GLY A 630 20.10 16.78 -9.23
N LEU A 631 20.17 15.65 -9.93
CA LEU A 631 20.44 15.56 -11.37
C LEU A 631 19.34 14.78 -12.08
N SER A 632 19.04 15.14 -13.33
CA SER A 632 18.18 14.31 -14.18
C SER A 632 18.88 12.98 -14.53
N ALA A 633 18.11 12.00 -15.01
CA ALA A 633 18.66 10.73 -15.49
C ALA A 633 19.51 10.86 -16.79
N ALA A 634 19.67 12.06 -17.36
CA ALA A 634 20.67 12.31 -18.38
C ALA A 634 22.11 12.39 -17.81
N ALA A 635 22.27 12.68 -16.52
CA ALA A 635 23.58 12.64 -15.87
C ALA A 635 24.05 11.20 -15.63
N ARG A 636 25.34 10.94 -15.86
CA ARG A 636 25.94 9.62 -15.68
C ARG A 636 26.65 9.55 -14.33
N ARG A 637 26.40 8.46 -13.61
CA ARG A 637 27.01 8.21 -12.29
C ARG A 637 28.54 8.27 -12.37
N LYS A 638 29.18 8.94 -11.41
CA LYS A 638 30.63 9.19 -11.33
C LYS A 638 31.25 10.01 -12.47
N ASP A 639 30.47 10.54 -13.40
CA ASP A 639 30.97 11.34 -14.53
C ASP A 639 30.62 12.82 -14.34
N CYS A 640 31.57 13.56 -13.75
CA CYS A 640 31.46 15.00 -13.51
C CYS A 640 31.09 15.82 -14.76
N SER A 641 31.56 15.40 -15.94
CA SER A 641 31.34 16.15 -17.18
C SER A 641 29.86 16.24 -17.58
N THR A 642 29.02 15.37 -17.00
CA THR A 642 27.57 15.30 -17.27
C THR A 642 26.71 16.06 -16.27
N VAL A 643 27.30 16.71 -15.27
CA VAL A 643 26.54 17.50 -14.28
C VAL A 643 25.92 18.73 -14.95
N LYS A 644 26.74 19.47 -15.69
CA LYS A 644 26.34 20.74 -16.30
C LYS A 644 25.21 20.56 -17.31
N GLY A 645 24.10 21.25 -17.08
CA GLY A 645 22.88 21.20 -17.90
C GLY A 645 21.86 20.16 -17.46
N ASN A 646 22.22 19.28 -16.51
CA ASN A 646 21.34 18.23 -15.98
C ASN A 646 20.91 18.51 -14.53
N GLU A 647 21.27 19.66 -13.96
CA GLU A 647 20.85 20.07 -12.62
C GLU A 647 19.34 20.33 -12.54
N VAL A 648 18.71 19.85 -11.47
CA VAL A 648 17.26 20.05 -11.24
C VAL A 648 17.00 20.73 -9.90
N LYS A 649 16.07 21.68 -9.89
CA LYS A 649 15.79 22.50 -8.71
C LYS A 649 14.87 21.78 -7.72
N SER A 650 15.33 21.64 -6.49
CA SER A 650 14.53 21.16 -5.37
C SER A 650 13.43 22.13 -4.96
N ILE A 651 12.40 21.63 -4.28
CA ILE A 651 11.38 22.45 -3.64
C ILE A 651 11.95 23.34 -2.54
N LEU A 652 13.02 22.92 -1.86
CA LEU A 652 13.74 23.75 -0.90
C LEU A 652 14.30 24.99 -1.59
N HIS A 653 15.01 24.81 -2.71
CA HIS A 653 15.56 25.91 -3.49
C HIS A 653 14.45 26.84 -4.02
N ARG A 654 13.36 26.27 -4.54
CA ARG A 654 12.18 27.03 -5.01
C ARG A 654 11.52 27.83 -3.89
N ALA A 655 11.40 27.27 -2.68
CA ALA A 655 10.86 27.98 -1.53
C ALA A 655 11.75 29.15 -1.10
N LYS A 656 13.08 28.95 -1.10
CA LYS A 656 14.03 30.03 -0.81
C LYS A 656 13.95 31.15 -1.85
N MET A 657 13.86 30.81 -3.15
CA MET A 657 13.65 31.79 -4.22
C MET A 657 12.36 32.59 -4.06
N ALA A 658 11.31 31.99 -3.49
CA ALA A 658 10.04 32.66 -3.17
C ALA A 658 10.09 33.48 -1.87
N GLY A 659 11.26 33.65 -1.25
CA GLY A 659 11.43 34.46 -0.04
C GLY A 659 10.99 33.77 1.26
N LYS A 660 10.73 32.46 1.23
CA LYS A 660 10.46 31.65 2.42
C LYS A 660 11.76 31.30 3.13
N SER A 661 11.69 31.07 4.44
CA SER A 661 12.81 30.47 5.18
C SER A 661 12.86 28.98 4.90
N VAL A 662 14.06 28.39 4.91
CA VAL A 662 14.22 26.97 4.60
C VAL A 662 15.07 26.24 5.63
N GLY A 663 14.71 25.01 5.94
CA GLY A 663 15.45 24.18 6.88
C GLY A 663 15.58 22.73 6.46
N VAL A 664 16.68 22.12 6.92
CA VAL A 664 16.98 20.69 6.83
C VAL A 664 17.25 20.20 8.25
N VAL A 665 16.46 19.22 8.69
CA VAL A 665 16.64 18.53 9.97
C VAL A 665 16.73 17.04 9.67
N SER A 666 17.78 16.39 10.15
CA SER A 666 18.00 14.96 9.91
C SER A 666 18.72 14.31 11.09
N THR A 667 18.38 13.07 11.39
CA THR A 667 19.14 12.18 12.30
C THR A 667 20.40 11.58 11.64
N ALA A 668 20.69 11.98 10.41
CA ALA A 668 21.88 11.57 9.68
C ALA A 668 22.94 12.65 9.58
N ARG A 669 24.06 12.32 8.95
CA ARG A 669 24.90 13.35 8.34
C ARG A 669 24.09 14.15 7.32
N VAL A 670 24.11 15.47 7.44
CA VAL A 670 23.35 16.37 6.53
C VAL A 670 23.82 16.28 5.07
N GLN A 671 24.99 15.70 4.81
CA GLN A 671 25.55 15.40 3.49
C GLN A 671 25.07 14.07 2.89
N HIS A 672 24.27 13.29 3.60
CA HIS A 672 23.74 12.05 3.04
C HIS A 672 22.77 12.35 1.88
N ALA A 673 22.54 11.35 1.04
CA ALA A 673 21.71 11.42 -0.15
C ALA A 673 20.36 12.15 0.03
N SER A 674 19.54 11.72 0.99
CA SER A 674 18.19 12.25 1.21
C SER A 674 18.15 13.77 1.48
N PRO A 675 18.89 14.31 2.48
CA PRO A 675 18.96 15.76 2.70
C PRO A 675 19.74 16.46 1.58
N ALA A 676 20.80 15.83 1.05
CA ALA A 676 21.69 16.45 0.07
C ALA A 676 21.01 16.76 -1.27
N ALA A 677 20.03 15.97 -1.72
CA ALA A 677 19.28 16.29 -2.94
C ALA A 677 18.47 17.62 -2.82
N SER A 678 18.29 18.15 -1.59
CA SER A 678 17.66 19.46 -1.40
C SER A 678 18.54 20.64 -1.85
N TYR A 679 19.86 20.46 -1.90
CA TYR A 679 20.79 21.58 -2.11
C TYR A 679 21.98 21.24 -3.02
N SER A 680 22.29 19.98 -3.28
CA SER A 680 23.46 19.54 -4.04
C SER A 680 23.10 18.94 -5.40
N HIS A 681 24.05 19.06 -6.32
CA HIS A 681 24.07 18.44 -7.64
C HIS A 681 25.37 17.63 -7.76
N THR A 682 25.29 16.31 -7.67
CA THR A 682 26.48 15.43 -7.78
C THR A 682 26.15 14.11 -8.46
N PRO A 683 27.03 13.61 -9.36
CA PRO A 683 26.84 12.32 -10.02
C PRO A 683 27.24 11.14 -9.13
N GLU A 684 27.68 11.38 -7.88
CA GLU A 684 28.00 10.32 -6.92
C GLU A 684 27.67 10.77 -5.50
N ARG A 685 26.69 10.10 -4.89
CA ARG A 685 26.25 10.32 -3.50
C ARG A 685 27.35 10.12 -2.45
N GLY A 686 28.41 9.38 -2.79
CA GLY A 686 29.55 9.14 -1.91
C GLY A 686 30.54 10.29 -1.76
N TRP A 687 30.43 11.38 -2.54
CA TRP A 687 31.35 12.52 -2.49
C TRP A 687 30.98 13.51 -1.39
N TYR A 688 31.06 13.06 -0.12
CA TYR A 688 30.72 13.88 1.04
C TYR A 688 31.68 15.05 1.25
N SER A 689 32.98 14.82 1.01
CA SER A 689 34.05 15.82 1.03
C SER A 689 35.00 15.63 -0.15
N ASP A 690 35.91 16.58 -0.35
CA ASP A 690 36.96 16.53 -1.37
C ASP A 690 37.89 15.30 -1.23
N LYS A 691 37.96 14.69 -0.04
CA LYS A 691 38.68 13.44 0.23
C LYS A 691 38.23 12.26 -0.63
N GLU A 692 36.94 12.17 -0.95
CA GLU A 692 36.37 11.06 -1.73
C GLU A 692 36.49 11.29 -3.25
N MET A 693 37.06 12.43 -3.66
CA MET A 693 37.16 12.86 -5.06
C MET A 693 38.60 12.80 -5.55
N SER A 694 38.78 12.56 -6.86
CA SER A 694 40.11 12.60 -7.46
C SER A 694 40.54 14.04 -7.75
N PRO A 695 41.85 14.35 -7.76
CA PRO A 695 42.34 15.69 -8.14
C PRO A 695 41.87 16.14 -9.52
N GLU A 696 41.73 15.23 -10.48
CA GLU A 696 41.24 15.51 -11.82
C GLU A 696 39.77 15.95 -11.82
N LEU A 697 38.94 15.31 -10.99
CA LEU A 697 37.52 15.68 -10.85
C LEU A 697 37.36 17.07 -10.23
N ILE A 698 38.15 17.36 -9.18
CA ILE A 698 38.17 18.69 -8.54
C ILE A 698 38.65 19.75 -9.55
N ALA A 699 39.72 19.46 -10.31
CA ALA A 699 40.24 20.36 -11.34
C ALA A 699 39.25 20.60 -12.50
N SER A 700 38.36 19.63 -12.77
CA SER A 700 37.29 19.77 -13.77
C SER A 700 36.10 20.61 -13.30
N GLY A 701 36.11 21.09 -12.05
CA GLY A 701 35.08 21.97 -11.48
C GLY A 701 33.98 21.24 -10.70
N CYS A 702 34.10 19.94 -10.45
CA CYS A 702 33.19 19.26 -9.54
C CYS A 702 33.48 19.61 -8.08
N THR A 703 32.42 19.80 -7.32
CA THR A 703 32.45 20.13 -5.90
C THR A 703 31.78 19.07 -5.06
N ASP A 704 32.33 18.78 -3.88
CA ASP A 704 31.76 17.84 -2.93
C ASP A 704 30.44 18.33 -2.31
N ILE A 705 29.70 17.41 -1.69
CA ILE A 705 28.38 17.71 -1.11
C ILE A 705 28.47 18.70 0.05
N ALA A 706 29.48 18.60 0.93
CA ALA A 706 29.64 19.52 2.06
C ALA A 706 29.91 20.95 1.58
N TYR A 707 30.72 21.13 0.54
CA TYR A 707 30.93 22.44 -0.09
C TYR A 707 29.61 23.01 -0.64
N GLN A 708 28.85 22.18 -1.35
CA GLN A 708 27.56 22.59 -1.93
C GLN A 708 26.52 22.99 -0.88
N LEU A 709 26.53 22.38 0.32
CA LEU A 709 25.65 22.75 1.43
C LEU A 709 25.79 24.23 1.84
N VAL A 710 27.02 24.76 1.79
CA VAL A 710 27.32 26.14 2.23
C VAL A 710 27.20 27.17 1.10
N HIS A 711 27.33 26.74 -0.15
CA HIS A 711 27.48 27.64 -1.29
C HIS A 711 26.31 27.63 -2.29
N ASN A 712 25.50 26.57 -2.40
CA ASN A 712 24.44 26.49 -3.40
C ASN A 712 23.15 27.21 -2.98
N THR A 713 22.67 26.98 -1.75
CA THR A 713 21.43 27.57 -1.24
C THR A 713 21.65 28.08 0.19
N ASP A 714 21.21 29.30 0.46
CA ASP A 714 21.31 29.91 1.79
C ASP A 714 20.23 29.34 2.74
N ILE A 715 20.55 28.24 3.42
CA ILE A 715 19.65 27.54 4.35
C ILE A 715 19.64 28.23 5.72
N ASN A 716 18.44 28.44 6.27
CA ASN A 716 18.26 29.06 7.58
C ASN A 716 18.63 28.11 8.72
N VAL A 717 18.08 26.89 8.69
CA VAL A 717 18.28 25.91 9.77
C VAL A 717 18.87 24.62 9.21
N ILE A 718 20.03 24.20 9.71
CA ILE A 718 20.69 22.94 9.38
C ILE A 718 20.93 22.20 10.70
N LEU A 719 20.21 21.11 10.96
CA LEU A 719 20.37 20.31 12.18
C LEU A 719 20.58 18.84 11.81
N GLY A 720 21.63 18.23 12.35
CA GLY A 720 21.88 16.80 12.20
C GLY A 720 23.30 16.43 12.58
N GLY A 721 23.85 15.39 11.95
CA GLY A 721 25.24 15.00 12.09
C GLY A 721 26.12 15.47 10.92
N GLY A 722 27.31 14.89 10.78
CA GLY A 722 28.18 15.08 9.62
C GLY A 722 29.27 16.13 9.83
N ARG A 723 29.60 16.45 11.07
CA ARG A 723 30.61 17.44 11.44
C ARG A 723 31.99 17.13 10.84
N GLN A 724 32.33 15.84 10.69
CA GLN A 724 33.59 15.39 10.11
C GLN A 724 33.82 15.97 8.70
N TYR A 725 32.78 16.08 7.88
CA TYR A 725 32.89 16.49 6.48
C TYR A 725 33.04 18.00 6.29
N MET A 726 32.83 18.77 7.36
CA MET A 726 32.89 20.23 7.36
C MET A 726 34.25 20.78 7.78
N PHE A 727 35.06 19.96 8.45
CA PHE A 727 36.32 20.39 9.05
C PHE A 727 37.57 19.96 8.26
N PRO A 728 38.65 20.77 8.32
CA PRO A 728 39.97 20.37 7.84
C PRO A 728 40.46 19.07 8.48
N LYS A 729 41.23 18.28 7.74
CA LYS A 729 41.80 17.02 8.24
C LYS A 729 42.59 17.15 9.54
N GLU A 730 43.23 18.28 9.76
CA GLU A 730 44.03 18.57 10.95
C GLU A 730 43.19 19.00 12.17
N THR A 731 41.91 19.28 11.98
CA THR A 731 41.01 19.70 13.06
C THR A 731 40.46 18.46 13.77
N VAL A 732 40.86 18.29 15.03
CA VAL A 732 40.35 17.23 15.90
C VAL A 732 38.90 17.51 16.26
N ASP A 733 38.09 16.47 16.25
CA ASP A 733 36.68 16.58 16.60
C ASP A 733 36.52 17.00 18.08
N PRO A 734 35.61 17.94 18.41
CA PRO A 734 35.49 18.50 19.75
C PRO A 734 35.01 17.51 20.82
N GLU A 735 34.35 16.41 20.43
CA GLU A 735 33.85 15.38 21.35
C GLU A 735 34.71 14.11 21.33
N TYR A 736 35.28 13.79 20.17
CA TYR A 736 36.03 12.55 19.96
C TYR A 736 37.48 12.82 19.57
N SER A 737 38.40 12.76 20.54
CA SER A 737 39.83 13.03 20.31
C SER A 737 40.50 12.11 19.28
N SER A 738 39.90 10.97 18.95
CA SER A 738 40.38 10.02 17.93
C SER A 738 39.82 10.27 16.53
N VAL A 739 38.92 11.25 16.37
CA VAL A 739 38.29 11.61 15.10
C VAL A 739 38.80 12.99 14.70
N SER A 740 38.96 13.22 13.40
CA SER A 740 39.34 14.51 12.84
C SER A 740 38.54 14.76 11.56
N GLY A 741 38.55 16.00 11.08
CA GLY A 741 37.90 16.37 9.83
C GLY A 741 38.36 15.53 8.63
N SER A 742 37.61 15.58 7.54
CA SER A 742 37.98 14.87 6.31
C SER A 742 38.54 15.77 5.23
N ARG A 743 38.36 17.10 5.31
CA ARG A 743 38.66 18.01 4.19
C ARG A 743 40.16 18.15 3.92
N LEU A 744 40.58 17.92 2.68
CA LEU A 744 41.99 17.99 2.25
C LEU A 744 42.40 19.40 1.76
N ASP A 745 41.43 20.18 1.31
CA ASP A 745 41.55 21.58 0.89
C ASP A 745 41.81 22.56 2.05
N LYS A 746 41.79 22.06 3.29
CA LYS A 746 42.01 22.81 4.55
C LYS A 746 40.96 23.88 4.83
N THR A 747 39.79 23.80 4.21
CA THR A 747 38.68 24.71 4.47
C THR A 747 37.89 24.28 5.71
N ASP A 748 37.48 25.26 6.51
CA ASP A 748 36.52 25.09 7.60
C ASP A 748 35.18 25.68 7.13
N LEU A 749 34.31 24.79 6.65
CA LEU A 749 33.03 25.19 6.08
C LEU A 749 32.04 25.69 7.13
N VAL A 750 32.20 25.30 8.40
CA VAL A 750 31.39 25.85 9.50
C VAL A 750 31.77 27.31 9.71
N LYS A 751 33.08 27.60 9.75
CA LYS A 751 33.57 28.97 9.85
C LYS A 751 33.15 29.82 8.65
N GLU A 752 33.28 29.32 7.43
CA GLU A 752 32.82 30.06 6.23
C GLU A 752 31.32 30.36 6.27
N TRP A 753 30.51 29.43 6.78
CA TRP A 753 29.07 29.64 6.94
C TRP A 753 28.76 30.70 8.00
N LEU A 754 29.50 30.72 9.12
CA LEU A 754 29.37 31.72 10.18
C LEU A 754 29.85 33.12 9.74
N ASP A 755 30.97 33.21 9.02
CA ASP A 755 31.56 34.48 8.57
C ASP A 755 30.63 35.27 7.61
N LYS A 756 29.69 34.57 6.95
CA LYS A 756 28.63 35.20 6.12
C LYS A 756 27.51 35.85 6.95
N ARG A 757 27.50 35.68 8.28
CA ARG A 757 26.39 36.06 9.18
C ARG A 757 26.87 37.01 10.28
N LYS A 758 25.93 37.79 10.84
CA LYS A 758 26.22 38.67 11.98
C LYS A 758 26.09 37.88 13.28
N GLU A 759 26.92 38.18 14.29
CA GLU A 759 26.92 37.46 15.58
C GLU A 759 25.54 37.43 16.28
N ASP A 760 24.69 38.45 16.06
CA ASP A 760 23.34 38.54 16.66
C ASP A 760 22.21 38.00 15.75
N ASP A 761 22.53 37.35 14.64
CA ASP A 761 21.52 36.85 13.70
C ASP A 761 20.86 35.56 14.22
N THR A 762 19.66 35.72 14.80
CA THR A 762 18.87 34.61 15.34
C THR A 762 17.98 33.91 14.31
N ASP A 763 18.09 34.27 13.03
CA ASP A 763 17.32 33.68 11.93
C ASP A 763 18.03 32.49 11.27
N TYR A 764 19.26 32.20 11.71
CA TYR A 764 20.08 31.09 11.25
C TYR A 764 20.54 30.20 12.40
N LEU A 765 20.62 28.90 12.14
CA LEU A 765 21.15 27.92 13.09
C LEU A 765 21.77 26.74 12.34
N MET A 766 23.04 26.44 12.64
CA MET A 766 23.68 25.19 12.25
C MET A 766 24.04 24.40 13.51
N GLY A 767 23.55 23.16 13.61
CA GLY A 767 23.85 22.23 14.69
C GLY A 767 24.29 20.89 14.11
N LEU A 768 25.58 20.55 14.30
CA LEU A 768 26.18 19.30 13.84
C LEU A 768 26.64 18.49 15.06
N PHE A 769 25.82 17.53 15.49
CA PHE A 769 25.91 16.89 16.80
C PHE A 769 26.91 15.71 16.82
N GLU A 770 27.02 14.95 15.73
CA GLU A 770 27.96 13.82 15.64
C GLU A 770 28.93 13.97 14.44
N PRO A 771 30.14 13.36 14.47
CA PRO A 771 31.07 13.39 13.35
C PRO A 771 30.44 12.86 12.06
N LYS A 772 29.61 11.81 12.18
CA LYS A 772 28.82 11.22 11.10
C LYS A 772 27.33 11.29 11.49
N ASP A 773 26.58 10.20 11.43
CA ASP A 773 25.14 10.19 11.71
C ASP A 773 24.87 10.35 13.21
N THR A 774 23.77 11.04 13.60
CA THR A 774 23.40 11.20 15.03
C THR A 774 23.12 9.84 15.64
N ARG A 775 23.31 9.62 16.95
CA ARG A 775 23.04 8.31 17.60
C ARG A 775 21.59 7.83 17.41
N TYR A 776 21.39 6.50 17.54
CA TYR A 776 20.04 5.94 17.65
C TYR A 776 19.34 6.49 18.91
N GLU A 777 18.01 6.68 18.89
CA GLU A 777 17.22 7.13 20.04
C GLU A 777 17.40 6.18 21.24
N LEU A 778 17.54 4.87 21.01
CA LEU A 778 17.84 3.89 22.06
C LEU A 778 19.19 4.11 22.76
N GLU A 779 20.14 4.74 22.07
CA GLU A 779 21.51 4.98 22.53
C GLU A 779 21.80 6.47 22.78
N ARG A 780 20.80 7.33 22.58
CA ARG A 780 20.96 8.78 22.62
C ARG A 780 21.31 9.22 24.03
N ASN A 781 22.29 10.12 24.14
CA ASN A 781 22.53 10.82 25.39
C ASN A 781 21.78 12.15 25.36
N PRO A 782 20.67 12.29 26.11
CA PRO A 782 19.83 13.49 26.06
C PRO A 782 20.51 14.76 26.59
N THR A 783 21.70 14.64 27.19
CA THR A 783 22.47 15.80 27.66
C THR A 783 23.32 16.42 26.55
N THR A 784 23.74 15.62 25.56
CA THR A 784 24.63 16.04 24.47
C THR A 784 23.93 16.08 23.12
N ASP A 785 22.97 15.18 22.90
CA ASP A 785 22.32 14.96 21.61
C ASP A 785 20.81 15.25 21.72
N PRO A 786 20.29 16.22 20.95
CA PRO A 786 18.85 16.45 20.88
C PRO A 786 18.15 15.29 20.15
N SER A 787 16.92 14.97 20.55
CA SER A 787 16.08 14.06 19.76
C SER A 787 15.62 14.73 18.47
N LEU A 788 15.11 13.95 17.51
CA LEU A 788 14.52 14.52 16.30
C LEU A 788 13.38 15.49 16.62
N THR A 789 12.54 15.14 17.60
CA THR A 789 11.46 16.01 18.10
C THR A 789 12.00 17.36 18.57
N GLU A 790 13.09 17.37 19.34
CA GLU A 790 13.72 18.59 19.86
C GLU A 790 14.33 19.46 18.74
N MET A 791 14.99 18.82 17.76
CA MET A 791 15.54 19.52 16.59
C MET A 791 14.45 20.17 15.75
N VAL A 792 13.36 19.44 15.45
CA VAL A 792 12.23 19.96 14.65
C VAL A 792 11.51 21.08 15.37
N GLU A 793 11.26 20.95 16.68
CA GLU A 793 10.67 22.02 17.47
C GLU A 793 11.51 23.30 17.39
N LYS A 794 12.84 23.18 17.51
CA LYS A 794 13.75 24.32 17.40
C LYS A 794 13.74 24.92 15.99
N ALA A 795 13.77 24.09 14.95
CA ALA A 795 13.73 24.53 13.57
C ALA A 795 12.45 25.33 13.26
N ILE A 796 11.27 24.79 13.60
CA ILE A 796 9.99 25.47 13.38
C ILE A 796 9.95 26.82 14.11
N LYS A 797 10.44 26.88 15.36
CA LYS A 797 10.49 28.13 16.14
C LYS A 797 11.31 29.23 15.49
N ILE A 798 12.39 28.88 14.77
CA ILE A 798 13.24 29.83 14.04
C ILE A 798 12.60 30.17 12.70
N LEU A 799 12.24 29.17 11.91
CA LEU A 799 11.73 29.33 10.54
C LEU A 799 10.41 30.12 10.49
N ARG A 800 9.52 29.93 11.47
CA ARG A 800 8.22 30.61 11.53
C ARG A 800 8.30 32.13 11.76
N LYS A 801 9.48 32.67 12.09
CA LYS A 801 9.70 34.12 12.20
C LYS A 801 9.50 34.82 10.85
N ASN A 802 9.74 34.12 9.75
CA ASN A 802 9.57 34.68 8.42
C ASN A 802 8.08 34.82 8.06
N PRO A 803 7.58 36.04 7.79
CA PRO A 803 6.17 36.25 7.48
C PRO A 803 5.73 35.59 6.16
N ASN A 804 6.65 35.31 5.24
CA ASN A 804 6.37 34.61 3.98
C ASN A 804 6.18 33.09 4.17
N GLY A 805 6.43 32.58 5.39
CA GLY A 805 6.38 31.16 5.73
C GLY A 805 7.70 30.44 5.48
N PHE A 806 7.67 29.11 5.55
CA PHE A 806 8.86 28.28 5.45
C PHE A 806 8.65 26.96 4.70
N PHE A 807 9.76 26.39 4.22
CA PHE A 807 9.84 24.97 3.85
C PHE A 807 10.79 24.26 4.84
N LEU A 808 10.36 23.14 5.39
CA LEU A 808 11.18 22.32 6.28
C LEU A 808 11.20 20.88 5.75
N PHE A 809 12.39 20.41 5.40
CA PHE A 809 12.63 18.98 5.20
C PHE A 809 13.04 18.38 6.54
N VAL A 810 12.25 17.43 7.02
CA VAL A 810 12.53 16.62 8.20
C VAL A 810 12.74 15.21 7.72
N GLU A 811 13.90 14.67 7.99
CA GLU A 811 14.17 13.29 7.77
C GLU A 811 14.30 12.61 9.12
N ASP A 812 13.41 11.65 9.36
CA ASP A 812 13.81 10.51 10.15
C ASP A 812 14.26 9.47 9.14
N ASN A 813 15.55 9.19 9.18
CA ASN A 813 15.91 7.81 9.22
C ASN A 813 16.04 6.94 7.94
N VAL A 814 16.69 7.38 6.85
CA VAL A 814 17.39 6.54 5.82
C VAL A 814 18.50 7.29 5.07
N SER A 815 18.85 8.44 5.61
CA SER A 815 20.23 8.81 5.86
C SER A 815 20.71 8.40 7.24
N GLY A 816 19.79 8.10 8.17
CA GLY A 816 20.24 7.86 9.52
C GLY A 816 19.26 7.19 10.39
N ARG A 817 19.35 5.88 10.66
CA ARG A 817 18.40 5.31 11.62
C ARG A 817 17.54 4.06 11.31
N ILE A 818 16.35 4.20 10.71
CA ILE A 818 15.33 3.19 10.35
C ILE A 818 15.97 2.34 9.26
N ASP A 819 16.62 2.94 8.25
CA ASP A 819 17.49 2.23 7.26
C ASP A 819 18.50 1.48 8.03
N HIS A 820 19.24 2.16 8.89
CA HIS A 820 20.47 1.60 9.39
C HIS A 820 20.13 0.43 10.29
N GLY A 821 19.00 0.52 11.00
CA GLY A 821 18.34 -0.56 11.71
C GLY A 821 17.89 -1.68 10.77
N HIS A 822 17.21 -1.39 9.65
CA HIS A 822 16.77 -2.42 8.70
C HIS A 822 17.93 -3.06 7.89
N HIS A 823 18.95 -2.29 7.50
CA HIS A 823 20.23 -2.73 6.93
C HIS A 823 21.14 -3.43 7.93
N ALA A 824 20.92 -3.26 9.23
CA ALA A 824 21.51 -4.11 10.23
C ALA A 824 20.55 -5.24 10.64
N GLY A 825 19.31 -5.21 10.13
CA GLY A 825 18.08 -5.90 10.51
C GLY A 825 17.79 -5.93 11.99
N GLN A 826 18.31 -4.96 12.71
CA GLN A 826 17.99 -4.69 14.09
C GLN A 826 16.63 -4.00 14.15
N ALA A 827 15.55 -4.76 13.95
CA ALA A 827 14.18 -4.25 13.90
C ALA A 827 13.83 -3.39 15.13
N LYS A 828 14.38 -3.71 16.31
CA LYS A 828 14.18 -2.91 17.52
C LYS A 828 14.66 -1.46 17.38
N TYR A 829 15.81 -1.25 16.76
CA TYR A 829 16.32 0.09 16.51
C TYR A 829 15.42 0.79 15.49
N ALA A 830 15.16 0.15 14.34
CA ALA A 830 14.31 0.71 13.30
C ALA A 830 12.91 1.11 13.82
N LEU A 831 12.23 0.24 14.55
CA LEU A 831 10.89 0.53 15.06
C LEU A 831 10.89 1.56 16.20
N THR A 832 11.95 1.65 17.01
CA THR A 832 12.03 2.70 18.05
C THR A 832 12.16 4.08 17.42
N GLU A 833 12.97 4.19 16.38
CA GLU A 833 13.11 5.43 15.62
C GLU A 833 11.80 5.82 14.93
N ALA A 834 11.12 4.88 14.27
CA ALA A 834 9.80 5.13 13.67
C ALA A 834 8.76 5.64 14.68
N VAL A 835 8.85 5.21 15.95
CA VAL A 835 8.02 5.76 17.04
C VAL A 835 8.42 7.19 17.43
N GLU A 836 9.72 7.52 17.44
CA GLU A 836 10.19 8.90 17.67
C GLU A 836 9.87 9.83 16.48
N PHE A 837 9.89 9.32 15.24
CA PHE A 837 9.41 10.04 14.08
C PHE A 837 7.94 10.41 14.18
N ASP A 838 7.11 9.46 14.61
CA ASP A 838 5.68 9.70 14.84
C ASP A 838 5.45 10.79 15.90
N ARG A 839 6.26 10.80 16.96
CA ARG A 839 6.25 11.86 17.98
C ARG A 839 6.66 13.20 17.40
N THR A 840 7.66 13.22 16.52
CA THR A 840 8.11 14.41 15.82
C THR A 840 6.99 14.99 14.94
N ILE A 841 6.27 14.15 14.20
CA ILE A 841 5.12 14.55 13.37
C ILE A 841 4.01 15.14 14.24
N ALA A 842 3.67 14.48 15.36
CA ALA A 842 2.70 14.99 16.32
C ALA A 842 3.11 16.38 16.84
N ARG A 843 4.38 16.52 17.26
CA ARG A 843 4.89 17.77 17.81
C ARG A 843 4.90 18.91 16.80
N ALA A 844 5.24 18.64 15.54
CA ALA A 844 5.15 19.65 14.49
C ALA A 844 3.70 20.10 14.23
N GLY A 845 2.73 19.17 14.31
CA GLY A 845 1.31 19.49 14.25
C GLY A 845 0.86 20.43 15.38
N GLU A 846 1.41 20.29 16.59
CA GLU A 846 1.13 21.20 17.72
C GLU A 846 1.73 22.61 17.54
N LEU A 847 2.80 22.73 16.74
CA LEU A 847 3.54 23.97 16.53
C LEU A 847 3.11 24.76 15.28
N THR A 848 2.25 24.16 14.45
CA THR A 848 1.80 24.71 13.17
C THR A 848 0.27 24.71 13.08
N SER A 849 -0.29 25.32 12.04
CA SER A 849 -1.74 25.34 11.81
C SER A 849 -2.07 24.59 10.53
N GLU A 850 -3.02 23.67 10.59
CA GLU A 850 -3.55 22.96 9.42
C GLU A 850 -4.28 23.88 8.43
N LEU A 851 -4.55 25.13 8.82
CA LEU A 851 -5.12 26.14 7.93
C LEU A 851 -4.11 26.69 6.93
N ASP A 852 -2.82 26.75 7.29
CA ASP A 852 -1.78 27.41 6.51
C ASP A 852 -0.52 26.55 6.27
N THR A 853 -0.44 25.36 6.87
CA THR A 853 0.71 24.46 6.80
C THR A 853 0.32 23.15 6.14
N LEU A 854 0.95 22.83 5.00
CA LEU A 854 0.84 21.52 4.35
C LEU A 854 1.96 20.63 4.90
N SER A 855 1.58 19.55 5.56
CA SER A 855 2.47 18.50 6.05
C SER A 855 2.28 17.25 5.22
N VAL A 856 3.39 16.71 4.71
CA VAL A 856 3.44 15.47 3.93
C VAL A 856 4.39 14.51 4.63
N VAL A 857 3.98 13.27 4.86
CA VAL A 857 4.80 12.19 5.41
C VAL A 857 4.91 11.10 4.35
N THR A 858 6.12 10.64 4.04
CA THR A 858 6.36 9.56 3.07
C THR A 858 7.66 8.84 3.38
N ALA A 859 7.95 7.77 2.66
CA ALA A 859 9.26 7.15 2.57
C ALA A 859 9.87 7.34 1.17
N ASP A 860 11.16 7.01 1.04
CA ASP A 860 11.87 7.02 -0.24
C ASP A 860 11.78 5.66 -0.98
N HIS A 861 11.84 4.56 -0.22
CA HIS A 861 11.71 3.15 -0.59
C HIS A 861 11.32 2.34 0.66
N SER A 862 11.17 1.02 0.51
CA SER A 862 10.92 0.12 1.64
C SER A 862 12.13 -0.78 1.95
N HIS A 863 11.96 -1.72 2.87
CA HIS A 863 12.90 -2.81 3.13
C HIS A 863 12.17 -4.15 3.00
N VAL A 864 12.93 -5.23 2.85
CA VAL A 864 12.40 -6.61 2.87
C VAL A 864 11.98 -7.06 4.28
N PHE A 865 11.32 -6.17 5.03
CA PHE A 865 10.83 -6.35 6.38
C PHE A 865 9.34 -6.72 6.33
N SER A 866 8.99 -7.77 7.07
CA SER A 866 7.62 -8.26 7.21
C SER A 866 7.40 -8.69 8.66
N PHE A 867 6.16 -8.89 9.06
CA PHE A 867 5.88 -9.63 10.28
C PHE A 867 4.71 -10.60 10.09
N GLY A 868 4.95 -11.85 10.48
CA GLY A 868 4.07 -12.98 10.19
C GLY A 868 4.01 -13.98 11.34
N GLY A 869 3.63 -15.23 11.05
CA GLY A 869 3.63 -16.31 12.03
C GLY A 869 2.32 -16.55 12.79
N TYR A 870 1.20 -15.93 12.37
CA TYR A 870 -0.12 -16.10 13.01
C TYR A 870 -0.14 -15.77 14.52
N SER A 871 0.62 -14.76 14.92
CA SER A 871 0.77 -14.38 16.33
C SER A 871 -0.54 -13.94 16.98
N TYR A 872 -0.74 -14.34 18.25
CA TYR A 872 -1.86 -13.86 19.06
C TYR A 872 -1.79 -12.35 19.28
N ARG A 873 -2.96 -11.72 19.39
CA ARG A 873 -3.05 -10.31 19.72
C ARG A 873 -2.33 -10.01 21.04
N GLY A 874 -1.59 -8.90 21.07
CA GLY A 874 -0.75 -8.54 22.22
C GLY A 874 0.59 -9.26 22.32
N ASN A 875 0.94 -10.18 21.40
CA ASN A 875 2.29 -10.73 21.35
C ASN A 875 3.29 -9.60 21.03
N PRO A 876 4.48 -9.50 21.67
CA PRO A 876 5.41 -8.45 21.31
C PRO A 876 5.74 -8.49 19.80
N VAL A 877 5.71 -7.34 19.12
CA VAL A 877 5.98 -7.28 17.67
C VAL A 877 7.42 -7.70 17.35
N LEU A 878 8.34 -7.43 18.28
CA LEU A 878 9.72 -7.92 18.27
C LEU A 878 9.90 -9.28 18.96
N GLY A 879 8.78 -9.92 19.31
CA GLY A 879 8.74 -11.17 20.05
C GLY A 879 8.93 -12.40 19.18
N ILE A 880 8.75 -13.56 19.82
CA ILE A 880 8.89 -14.86 19.20
C ILE A 880 7.52 -15.36 18.76
N SER A 881 7.45 -15.99 17.59
CA SER A 881 6.29 -16.71 17.10
C SER A 881 5.92 -17.86 18.05
N TYR A 882 4.62 -18.12 18.17
CA TYR A 882 4.12 -19.27 18.93
C TYR A 882 4.40 -20.60 18.22
N SER A 883 4.50 -20.59 16.88
CA SER A 883 4.85 -21.75 16.10
C SER A 883 6.36 -21.96 16.05
N LYS A 884 6.76 -23.21 15.83
CA LYS A 884 8.14 -23.59 15.53
C LYS A 884 8.24 -23.88 14.05
N GLY A 885 9.43 -23.63 13.48
CA GLY A 885 9.77 -24.14 12.16
C GLY A 885 9.76 -25.67 12.13
N GLU A 886 9.77 -26.26 10.94
CA GLU A 886 9.86 -27.72 10.77
C GLU A 886 11.14 -28.31 11.38
N ASP A 887 12.17 -27.48 11.54
CA ASP A 887 13.41 -27.80 12.24
C ASP A 887 13.27 -27.83 13.78
N GLY A 888 12.07 -27.61 14.31
CA GLY A 888 11.77 -27.61 15.74
C GLY A 888 12.24 -26.36 16.50
N LYS A 889 12.75 -25.35 15.81
CA LYS A 889 13.31 -24.12 16.40
C LYS A 889 12.33 -22.96 16.34
N LYS A 890 12.46 -22.02 17.26
CA LYS A 890 11.62 -20.81 17.30
C LYS A 890 12.09 -19.79 16.27
N PHE A 891 11.21 -18.89 15.87
CA PHE A 891 11.52 -17.75 14.99
C PHE A 891 10.76 -16.51 15.47
N THR A 892 11.21 -15.32 15.06
CA THR A 892 10.61 -14.03 15.49
C THR A 892 9.38 -13.68 14.66
N ASN A 893 8.51 -12.84 15.21
CA ASN A 893 7.37 -12.29 14.45
C ASN A 893 7.85 -11.34 13.36
N ALA A 894 8.73 -10.41 13.75
CA ALA A 894 9.51 -9.58 12.84
C ALA A 894 10.47 -10.45 12.04
N LEU A 895 10.35 -10.43 10.72
CA LEU A 895 11.13 -11.26 9.81
C LEU A 895 11.68 -10.42 8.66
N TYR A 896 12.81 -10.86 8.13
CA TYR A 896 13.40 -10.28 6.94
C TYR A 896 13.62 -11.34 5.88
N GLY A 897 13.41 -10.99 4.61
CA GLY A 897 13.59 -11.91 3.48
C GLY A 897 15.05 -12.31 3.23
N ASN A 898 16.04 -11.50 3.63
CA ASN A 898 17.48 -11.77 3.45
C ASN A 898 18.36 -11.06 4.50
N GLY A 899 19.69 -11.13 4.35
CA GLY A 899 20.68 -10.38 5.12
C GLY A 899 21.24 -11.07 6.39
N PRO A 900 22.09 -10.40 7.18
CA PRO A 900 23.01 -11.02 8.13
C PRO A 900 22.39 -11.77 9.33
N GLY A 901 21.07 -11.77 9.49
CA GLY A 901 20.36 -12.61 10.46
C GLY A 901 19.98 -13.97 9.94
N TYR A 902 20.07 -14.18 8.63
CA TYR A 902 20.10 -15.50 8.05
C TYR A 902 21.50 -16.10 8.22
N GLN A 903 21.73 -16.74 9.37
CA GLN A 903 22.98 -17.43 9.67
C GLN A 903 22.74 -18.93 9.76
N ILE A 904 23.63 -19.71 9.16
CA ILE A 904 23.64 -21.17 9.28
C ILE A 904 24.84 -21.56 10.14
N VAL A 905 24.57 -22.10 11.32
CA VAL A 905 25.59 -22.58 12.27
C VAL A 905 25.48 -24.10 12.33
N ASN A 906 26.56 -24.79 11.93
CA ASN A 906 26.60 -26.26 11.87
C ASN A 906 25.48 -26.88 11.00
N GLY A 907 25.17 -26.24 9.86
CA GLY A 907 24.19 -26.76 8.89
C GLY A 907 22.72 -26.50 9.24
N ALA A 908 22.42 -25.73 10.28
CA ALA A 908 21.06 -25.29 10.59
C ALA A 908 21.03 -23.84 11.12
N ARG A 909 19.88 -23.16 10.99
CA ARG A 909 19.69 -21.83 11.59
C ARG A 909 19.79 -21.89 13.13
N PRO A 910 20.36 -20.91 13.84
CA PRO A 910 20.36 -20.88 15.30
C PRO A 910 18.96 -20.67 15.87
N ASP A 911 18.78 -20.95 17.18
CA ASP A 911 17.57 -20.50 17.90
C ASP A 911 17.66 -18.98 18.08
N VAL A 912 16.57 -18.27 17.81
CA VAL A 912 16.61 -16.81 17.61
C VAL A 912 16.16 -16.09 18.88
N ASN A 913 16.98 -15.12 19.34
CA ASN A 913 16.59 -14.16 20.38
C ASN A 913 16.55 -12.70 19.90
N GLU A 914 17.20 -12.32 18.79
CA GLU A 914 17.13 -10.98 18.16
C GLU A 914 17.42 -11.07 16.64
N THR A 915 16.86 -10.13 15.85
CA THR A 915 16.83 -10.13 14.36
C THR A 915 17.97 -9.33 13.71
N ILE A 916 18.38 -9.72 12.48
CA ILE A 916 19.43 -9.10 11.66
C ILE A 916 19.10 -9.30 10.13
N SER A 917 19.45 -8.35 9.23
CA SER A 917 19.11 -8.31 7.78
C SER A 917 19.74 -7.09 7.06
N LYS A 918 19.87 -7.08 5.72
CA LYS A 918 20.16 -5.90 4.88
C LYS A 918 19.71 -6.12 3.43
N THR A 919 18.65 -5.45 2.98
CA THR A 919 18.43 -5.00 1.58
C THR A 919 17.21 -4.07 1.48
N HIS A 920 17.19 -3.17 0.50
CA HIS A 920 16.00 -2.39 0.14
C HIS A 920 14.92 -3.25 -0.54
N GLY A 921 13.67 -2.81 -0.40
CA GLY A 921 12.51 -3.24 -1.19
C GLY A 921 12.01 -2.12 -2.10
N SER A 922 11.33 -2.46 -3.19
CA SER A 922 10.77 -1.49 -4.15
C SER A 922 9.25 -1.53 -4.25
N GLU A 923 8.60 -1.96 -3.18
CA GLU A 923 7.14 -1.87 -3.07
C GLU A 923 6.68 -0.42 -2.91
N ASP A 924 5.43 -0.13 -3.27
CA ASP A 924 4.87 1.20 -3.08
C ASP A 924 4.89 1.62 -1.60
N VAL A 925 5.26 2.87 -1.34
CA VAL A 925 5.27 3.45 0.01
C VAL A 925 4.10 4.41 0.20
N ALA A 926 3.59 4.55 1.43
CA ALA A 926 2.47 5.44 1.71
C ALA A 926 2.90 6.91 1.74
N ILE A 927 2.04 7.79 1.19
CA ILE A 927 2.07 9.23 1.40
C ILE A 927 0.89 9.60 2.29
N PHE A 928 1.15 10.19 3.46
CA PHE A 928 0.15 10.78 4.33
C PHE A 928 0.18 12.30 4.19
N ALA A 929 -0.96 12.95 3.93
CA ALA A 929 -1.01 14.40 3.78
C ALA A 929 -2.10 15.09 4.61
N LYS A 930 -1.77 16.25 5.17
CA LYS A 930 -2.67 17.11 5.96
C LYS A 930 -2.41 18.59 5.70
N GLY A 931 -3.47 19.40 5.67
CA GLY A 931 -3.38 20.85 5.49
C GLY A 931 -3.84 21.34 4.11
N PRO A 932 -3.43 22.55 3.68
CA PRO A 932 -3.86 23.15 2.43
C PRO A 932 -3.44 22.29 1.22
N MET A 933 -4.38 22.06 0.31
CA MET A 933 -4.25 21.23 -0.89
C MET A 933 -3.82 19.76 -0.64
N ALA A 934 -3.93 19.25 0.58
CA ALA A 934 -3.56 17.87 0.90
C ALA A 934 -4.39 16.80 0.14
N HIS A 935 -5.60 17.14 -0.31
CA HIS A 935 -6.45 16.29 -1.14
C HIS A 935 -5.88 15.97 -2.54
N LEU A 936 -4.79 16.62 -2.95
CA LEU A 936 -4.05 16.29 -4.17
C LEU A 936 -3.24 14.98 -4.03
N PHE A 937 -3.00 14.53 -2.81
CA PHE A 937 -2.39 13.23 -2.52
C PHE A 937 -3.48 12.17 -2.41
N HIS A 938 -3.69 11.44 -3.50
CA HIS A 938 -4.67 10.36 -3.62
C HIS A 938 -4.24 9.34 -4.69
N GLY A 939 -4.87 8.18 -4.72
CA GLY A 939 -4.54 7.17 -5.74
C GLY A 939 -3.13 6.59 -5.62
N VAL A 940 -2.65 6.02 -6.72
CA VAL A 940 -1.25 5.59 -6.89
C VAL A 940 -0.52 6.62 -7.74
N GLN A 941 0.57 7.18 -7.22
CA GLN A 941 1.29 8.31 -7.81
C GLN A 941 2.76 7.97 -8.05
N GLU A 942 3.40 8.68 -8.97
CA GLU A 942 4.87 8.68 -9.06
C GLU A 942 5.45 9.46 -7.88
N GLN A 943 6.58 9.00 -7.35
CA GLN A 943 7.30 9.73 -6.30
C GLN A 943 7.70 11.17 -6.73
N SER A 944 7.94 11.38 -8.04
CA SER A 944 8.21 12.69 -8.63
C SER A 944 7.03 13.66 -8.55
N TYR A 945 5.81 13.20 -8.26
CA TYR A 945 4.63 14.05 -8.13
C TYR A 945 4.63 14.89 -6.84
N ILE A 946 5.23 14.37 -5.76
CA ILE A 946 5.20 14.99 -4.42
C ILE A 946 5.60 16.47 -4.43
N PRO A 947 6.78 16.86 -4.96
CA PRO A 947 7.20 18.26 -4.93
C PRO A 947 6.37 19.14 -5.88
N HIS A 948 5.72 18.56 -6.90
CA HIS A 948 4.80 19.33 -7.75
C HIS A 948 3.51 19.68 -7.02
N ALA A 949 2.91 18.73 -6.29
CA ALA A 949 1.72 19.00 -5.49
C ALA A 949 2.01 20.03 -4.38
N MET A 950 3.15 19.88 -3.69
CA MET A 950 3.59 20.84 -2.67
C MET A 950 3.89 22.22 -3.26
N ALA A 951 4.57 22.29 -4.41
CA ALA A 951 4.84 23.55 -5.11
C ALA A 951 3.55 24.23 -5.56
N TYR A 952 2.57 23.48 -6.07
CA TYR A 952 1.26 24.02 -6.42
C TYR A 952 0.53 24.57 -5.19
N ALA A 953 0.51 23.81 -4.08
CA ALA A 953 -0.11 24.21 -2.82
C ALA A 953 0.42 25.55 -2.28
N ALA A 954 1.73 25.79 -2.42
CA ALA A 954 2.39 27.01 -1.95
C ALA A 954 2.62 28.07 -3.03
N CYS A 955 2.20 27.83 -4.27
CA CYS A 955 2.41 28.71 -5.43
C CYS A 955 3.89 28.99 -5.72
N LEU A 956 4.71 27.96 -5.62
CA LEU A 956 6.12 27.98 -5.98
C LEU A 956 6.28 27.64 -7.46
N GLU A 957 7.33 28.17 -8.10
CA GLU A 957 7.73 27.80 -9.46
C GLU A 957 7.72 26.25 -9.60
N PRO A 958 7.16 25.67 -10.69
CA PRO A 958 6.64 26.32 -11.90
C PRO A 958 5.17 26.76 -11.81
N TYR A 959 4.55 26.71 -10.62
CA TYR A 959 3.14 26.97 -10.37
C TYR A 959 2.90 28.32 -9.69
N SER A 960 3.70 29.34 -10.03
CA SER A 960 3.61 30.68 -9.41
C SER A 960 2.25 31.37 -9.65
N GLU A 961 1.54 30.97 -10.72
CA GLU A 961 0.16 31.41 -11.04
C GLU A 961 -0.87 30.35 -10.62
N CYS A 962 -0.76 29.84 -9.40
CA CYS A 962 -1.73 28.92 -8.81
C CYS A 962 -3.13 29.59 -8.75
N HIS A 963 -4.16 28.96 -9.32
CA HIS A 963 -5.54 29.44 -9.18
C HIS A 963 -6.20 28.73 -7.99
N LEU A 964 -6.07 29.31 -6.79
CA LEU A 964 -6.54 28.68 -5.56
C LEU A 964 -8.00 29.02 -5.20
N GLU A 965 -8.58 30.08 -5.77
CA GLU A 965 -9.91 30.62 -5.35
C GLU A 965 -11.08 30.41 -6.34
N SER A 966 -10.94 29.69 -7.46
CA SER A 966 -12.00 29.62 -8.50
C SER A 966 -12.83 28.33 -8.59
N TYR A 967 -12.61 27.33 -7.73
CA TYR A 967 -13.39 26.07 -7.79
C TYR A 967 -14.72 26.11 -7.01
N SER A 968 -15.17 27.29 -6.58
CA SER A 968 -16.53 27.52 -6.11
C SER A 968 -17.44 27.96 -7.28
N SER A 969 -18.22 27.00 -7.77
CA SER A 969 -19.58 27.15 -8.33
C SER A 969 -19.87 28.10 -9.53
N SER A 970 -18.90 28.77 -10.15
CA SER A 970 -19.20 29.72 -11.26
C SER A 970 -18.61 29.40 -12.65
N GLU A 971 -17.59 28.54 -12.77
CA GLU A 971 -16.97 28.25 -14.07
C GLU A 971 -17.67 27.17 -14.90
N SER A 972 -18.45 26.28 -14.27
CA SER A 972 -19.28 25.30 -14.99
C SER A 972 -20.34 25.98 -15.88
N LEU A 973 -20.85 27.16 -15.49
CA LEU A 973 -21.76 27.95 -16.32
C LEU A 973 -21.07 28.66 -17.49
N ARG A 974 -19.80 29.08 -17.34
CA ARG A 974 -19.08 29.81 -18.40
C ARG A 974 -18.61 28.87 -19.52
N PHE A 975 -18.15 27.66 -19.19
CA PHE A 975 -17.79 26.67 -20.20
C PHE A 975 -19.00 26.12 -20.95
N SER A 976 -20.15 25.94 -20.30
CA SER A 976 -21.40 25.59 -20.99
C SER A 976 -21.86 26.70 -21.95
N LEU A 977 -21.69 27.98 -21.60
CA LEU A 977 -22.04 29.08 -22.50
C LEU A 977 -21.12 29.15 -23.73
N VAL A 978 -19.82 28.95 -23.54
CA VAL A 978 -18.83 28.97 -24.65
C VAL A 978 -19.00 27.75 -25.56
N ALA A 979 -19.27 26.58 -25.00
CA ALA A 979 -19.59 25.38 -25.78
C ALA A 979 -20.94 25.51 -26.54
N PHE A 980 -21.93 26.17 -25.95
CA PHE A 980 -23.22 26.46 -26.60
C PHE A 980 -23.10 27.53 -27.69
N LEU A 981 -22.23 28.53 -27.52
CA LEU A 981 -21.94 29.54 -28.54
C LEU A 981 -21.12 28.96 -29.70
N LEU A 982 -20.18 28.04 -29.42
CA LEU A 982 -19.42 27.33 -30.45
C LEU A 982 -20.29 26.34 -31.23
N SER A 983 -21.23 25.64 -30.59
CA SER A 983 -22.19 24.77 -31.30
C SER A 983 -23.20 25.55 -32.13
N ALA A 984 -23.59 26.75 -31.69
CA ALA A 984 -24.40 27.68 -32.47
C ALA A 984 -23.65 28.22 -33.70
N LEU A 985 -22.35 28.53 -33.57
CA LEU A 985 -21.51 28.99 -34.69
C LEU A 985 -21.26 27.91 -35.75
N VAL A 986 -21.15 26.64 -35.35
CA VAL A 986 -21.05 25.49 -36.28
C VAL A 986 -22.38 25.20 -36.99
N SER A 987 -23.52 25.53 -36.36
CA SER A 987 -24.85 25.36 -36.95
C SER A 987 -25.21 26.47 -37.95
N VAL A 988 -24.57 27.65 -37.87
CA VAL A 988 -24.79 28.76 -38.82
C VAL A 988 -23.92 28.63 -40.08
N THR A 989 -22.76 27.98 -40.01
CA THR A 989 -21.91 27.69 -41.18
C THR A 989 -22.34 26.48 -42.01
N THR A 990 -23.39 25.76 -41.57
CA THR A 990 -24.04 24.70 -42.36
C THR A 990 -25.31 25.17 -43.09
N LEU A 991 -25.63 26.46 -43.03
CA LEU A 991 -26.79 27.10 -43.67
C LEU A 991 -26.43 28.32 -44.56
N ILE A 992 -25.14 28.50 -44.89
CA ILE A 992 -24.61 29.34 -45.98
C ILE A 992 -23.75 28.43 -46.85
#